data_AF-A0A9Q0E490-F1
#
_entry.id   AF-A0A9Q0E490-F1
#
_cell.length_a   1.000
_cell.length_b   1.000
_cell.length_c   1.000
_cell.angle_alpha   90.00
_cell.angle_beta   90.00
_cell.angle_gamma   90.00
#
_symmetry.space_group_name_H-M   'P 1'
#
loop_
_entity.id
_entity.type
_entity.pdbx_description
1 polymer ?
#
loop_
_entity_poly.entity_id
_entity_poly.type
_entity_poly.pdbx_seq_one_letter_code
_entity_poly.pdbx_strand_id
1 'polypeptide(L)'
;MPSAFRLFFFNRSRSTWIRGYLRRADENQDGKMTYDEVKRLLQMINIDLNEQYARSLFKKCDRSRDSRLDHKEIEEFCRELLRRPELDAVFRHYSGNGCVLSTAELRDFLGDQGEDASLLHAQTLMRRFELNEWAQKNQFMTQNGFTMYMLSLENDVFNPDHGRTHQDMTRPLNDYFISSSHNTYLTKDQLDCWDGDRGEPVIYHGHTLTSKVPFKEVIETIAQYAFKASPYPLTLSLENHCSVEQQAVMARDLRSILGSKLLTKPLGEQPLKDLPSCGGLGKDGSFSSSSEDEVAGGSKSPSKKDPAKAVSLKLSPELSELVVYCRSVSFRGFENLSEKAANEMSSFSESEALRLIKDSGKLFVRHNSRQLSRIYPSGQRLQSSNYDPQDMWNSGCQMVALNFQTAGEQMDLNQGRFLPNGRCGYVLKPSFLRSTTSNFDPENTGGGPGHVPTQLTIRILSAQQLPKPNLTKASAIVDPRVWVEIHGVSIDNYRDKTHRIDNNGFNPRWDCTLSFQLQVPELALVRFVVEDHDHTAKNEFVGQFTLPFTSLRTGYRHIHLLKADGSSLSPASLFIHVKVSRRGVPIKTVSERVAMAKGKGKLKMADENETAPMPEKEDLEDHGHCSDCENEDHHFDDGDKDQGDDTGVNSLPADKLQEIQKAIELFSVGQGPAKTMEEASRRSYQFWDTQPVPKLGEVVTSHGSIEPDKDNIREEPYTLPQGFCWDALDLGNPAVLKELYTLLNENYVEDDDNMFRFDYSPDFLLWSLRPPGWLPQWHCGVRVISNHKLVGFISAIPANIRIYDVVKEMVEINYLCVHKKLRSKRVAPVLIREITRRVNLQGFFQAAYTAGVVLPKPVGTCRYWHRSLNPRKLIEIKFSHLSRNMTMQRTMKLYRLPEAPKTPGLRPMTKKDVPAVHRLLGEYLSQFHLAPVLNEDEVAHFLIPQENIIHTYLVETDGKVTDFVSFYTLPSTIMNHPVHHSLKAAYSYYNVHTTTPLLDLMSDALILAKSKGFDVFNALDLMENKTFLEKLKFGIGDGNLQYYLYNWKCPSMGSEKVGLVLQ
;
A
#
# COMPACT_ATOMS: atom_id res chain seq x y z
N MET A 1 -48.67 -7.48 -20.25
CA MET A 1 -47.21 -7.19 -20.12
C MET A 1 -46.67 -8.06 -19.01
N PRO A 2 -45.57 -8.78 -19.21
CA PRO A 2 -44.94 -9.60 -18.17
C PRO A 2 -44.30 -8.70 -17.11
N SER A 3 -44.42 -9.08 -15.84
CA SER A 3 -43.84 -8.31 -14.72
C SER A 3 -42.31 -8.28 -14.73
N ALA A 4 -41.67 -9.37 -15.18
CA ALA A 4 -40.21 -9.54 -15.19
C ALA A 4 -39.45 -8.37 -15.84
N PHE A 5 -39.96 -7.82 -16.95
CA PHE A 5 -39.34 -6.69 -17.64
C PHE A 5 -39.43 -5.34 -16.90
N ARG A 6 -40.29 -5.19 -15.89
CA ARG A 6 -40.33 -3.97 -15.05
C ARG A 6 -39.20 -3.92 -14.03
N LEU A 7 -38.71 -5.07 -13.57
CA LEU A 7 -37.70 -5.17 -12.50
C LEU A 7 -36.30 -4.67 -12.92
N PHE A 8 -35.95 -4.75 -14.20
CA PHE A 8 -34.59 -4.48 -14.66
C PHE A 8 -34.29 -3.00 -14.95
N PHE A 9 -35.31 -2.20 -15.26
CA PHE A 9 -35.16 -0.81 -15.74
C PHE A 9 -35.93 0.20 -14.87
N PHE A 10 -35.60 0.26 -13.58
CA PHE A 10 -36.33 1.03 -12.56
C PHE A 10 -36.34 2.57 -12.74
N ASN A 11 -35.79 3.12 -13.83
CA ASN A 11 -35.62 4.56 -13.99
C ASN A 11 -35.86 5.12 -15.42
N ARG A 12 -36.54 4.36 -16.32
CA ARG A 12 -36.99 4.89 -17.63
C ARG A 12 -38.42 4.43 -17.98
N SER A 13 -39.17 5.29 -18.64
CA SER A 13 -40.62 5.14 -18.79
C SER A 13 -41.04 4.06 -19.79
N ARG A 14 -42.06 3.28 -19.40
CA ARG A 14 -43.07 2.62 -20.25
C ARG A 14 -42.58 1.82 -21.47
N SER A 15 -42.74 0.50 -21.39
CA SER A 15 -43.29 -0.45 -22.40
C SER A 15 -42.96 -0.36 -23.92
N THR A 16 -42.91 0.81 -24.54
CA THR A 16 -42.50 1.00 -25.94
C THR A 16 -40.99 0.84 -26.14
N TRP A 17 -40.19 1.15 -25.12
CA TRP A 17 -38.72 1.14 -25.19
C TRP A 17 -38.13 -0.25 -25.49
N ILE A 18 -38.56 -1.30 -24.78
CA ILE A 18 -38.14 -2.70 -25.06
C ILE A 18 -38.53 -3.12 -26.49
N ARG A 19 -39.75 -2.77 -26.95
CA ARG A 19 -40.19 -2.97 -28.34
C ARG A 19 -39.40 -2.14 -29.38
N GLY A 20 -38.59 -1.18 -28.93
CA GLY A 20 -37.62 -0.43 -29.74
C GLY A 20 -36.19 -0.96 -29.64
N TYR A 21 -35.87 -1.82 -28.67
CA TYR A 21 -34.61 -2.58 -28.67
C TYR A 21 -34.74 -3.88 -29.44
N LEU A 22 -35.84 -4.62 -29.23
CA LEU A 22 -36.15 -5.84 -29.99
C LEU A 22 -36.17 -5.55 -31.51
N ARG A 23 -36.93 -4.55 -31.98
CA ARG A 23 -36.97 -4.10 -33.39
C ARG A 23 -35.71 -3.34 -33.89
N ARG A 24 -34.61 -3.36 -33.14
CA ARG A 24 -33.28 -2.90 -33.60
C ARG A 24 -32.20 -3.98 -33.44
N ALA A 25 -32.54 -5.09 -32.79
CA ALA A 25 -31.72 -6.29 -32.71
C ALA A 25 -32.14 -7.30 -33.78
N ASP A 26 -33.45 -7.45 -34.01
CA ASP A 26 -34.07 -7.99 -35.22
C ASP A 26 -33.67 -7.13 -36.43
N GLU A 27 -32.69 -7.60 -37.22
CA GLU A 27 -32.17 -6.89 -38.39
C GLU A 27 -33.01 -7.13 -39.64
N ASN A 28 -33.51 -8.37 -39.78
CA ASN A 28 -34.20 -8.81 -40.98
C ASN A 28 -35.71 -8.48 -40.97
N GLN A 29 -36.24 -8.08 -39.81
CA GLN A 29 -37.64 -7.73 -39.53
C GLN A 29 -38.62 -8.90 -39.71
N ASP A 30 -38.16 -10.14 -39.54
CA ASP A 30 -38.98 -11.35 -39.62
C ASP A 30 -39.85 -11.62 -38.37
N GLY A 31 -39.58 -10.90 -37.26
CA GLY A 31 -40.33 -10.98 -36.01
C GLY A 31 -39.88 -12.08 -35.05
N LYS A 32 -38.81 -12.81 -35.39
CA LYS A 32 -38.01 -13.64 -34.49
C LYS A 32 -36.62 -13.00 -34.30
N MET A 33 -35.74 -13.65 -33.54
CA MET A 33 -34.30 -13.31 -33.54
C MET A 33 -33.44 -14.57 -33.54
N THR A 34 -32.41 -14.57 -34.38
CA THR A 34 -31.29 -15.52 -34.36
C THR A 34 -30.40 -15.32 -33.13
N TYR A 35 -29.46 -16.24 -32.88
CA TYR A 35 -28.52 -16.10 -31.76
C TYR A 35 -27.67 -14.83 -31.84
N ASP A 36 -27.22 -14.41 -33.03
CA ASP A 36 -26.34 -13.26 -33.17
C ASP A 36 -27.10 -11.93 -33.00
N GLU A 37 -28.39 -11.90 -33.34
CA GLU A 37 -29.31 -10.80 -33.03
C GLU A 37 -29.59 -10.73 -31.51
N VAL A 38 -29.76 -11.88 -30.83
CA VAL A 38 -29.84 -11.93 -29.36
C VAL A 38 -28.52 -11.51 -28.69
N LYS A 39 -27.37 -11.92 -29.22
CA LYS A 39 -26.05 -11.47 -28.74
C LYS A 39 -25.91 -9.96 -28.89
N ARG A 40 -26.39 -9.39 -29.99
CA ARG A 40 -26.41 -7.93 -30.21
C ARG A 40 -27.41 -7.22 -29.29
N LEU A 41 -28.58 -7.80 -29.04
CA LEU A 41 -29.54 -7.28 -28.05
C LEU A 41 -28.90 -7.15 -26.67
N LEU A 42 -28.18 -8.19 -26.21
CA LEU A 42 -27.47 -8.22 -24.94
C LEU A 42 -26.41 -7.12 -24.85
N GLN A 43 -25.58 -6.97 -25.89
CA GLN A 43 -24.62 -5.87 -26.00
C GLN A 43 -25.29 -4.49 -25.97
N MET A 44 -26.41 -4.31 -26.70
CA MET A 44 -27.16 -3.06 -26.74
C MET A 44 -27.75 -2.66 -25.38
N ILE A 45 -28.05 -3.62 -24.49
CA ILE A 45 -28.51 -3.37 -23.12
C ILE A 45 -27.40 -3.50 -22.07
N ASN A 46 -26.13 -3.52 -22.50
CA ASN A 46 -24.92 -3.60 -21.67
C ASN A 46 -24.90 -4.81 -20.72
N ILE A 47 -25.42 -5.95 -21.20
CA ILE A 47 -25.35 -7.25 -20.52
C ILE A 47 -24.21 -8.05 -21.14
N ASP A 48 -23.14 -8.22 -20.38
CA ASP A 48 -21.95 -8.98 -20.79
C ASP A 48 -21.99 -10.38 -20.17
N LEU A 49 -21.96 -11.41 -21.02
CA LEU A 49 -22.24 -12.80 -20.67
C LEU A 49 -21.30 -13.76 -21.38
N ASN A 50 -20.84 -14.77 -20.64
CA ASN A 50 -20.14 -15.92 -21.20
C ASN A 50 -20.94 -16.53 -22.36
N GLU A 51 -20.31 -16.63 -23.55
CA GLU A 51 -20.97 -17.09 -24.77
C GLU A 51 -21.50 -18.53 -24.67
N GLN A 52 -20.85 -19.41 -23.90
CA GLN A 52 -21.36 -20.77 -23.68
C GLN A 52 -22.67 -20.74 -22.89
N TYR A 53 -22.75 -19.90 -21.86
CA TYR A 53 -23.97 -19.71 -21.07
C TYR A 53 -25.10 -19.10 -21.94
N ALA A 54 -24.80 -18.03 -22.68
CA ALA A 54 -25.77 -17.37 -23.55
C ALA A 54 -26.31 -18.32 -24.65
N ARG A 55 -25.44 -19.10 -25.31
CA ARG A 55 -25.86 -20.14 -26.28
C ARG A 55 -26.69 -21.24 -25.62
N SER A 56 -26.33 -21.68 -24.41
CA SER A 56 -27.10 -22.69 -23.67
C SER A 56 -28.51 -22.20 -23.29
N LEU A 57 -28.64 -20.93 -22.88
CA LEU A 57 -29.91 -20.32 -22.52
C LEU A 57 -30.79 -20.06 -23.75
N PHE A 58 -30.20 -19.62 -24.86
CA PHE A 58 -30.89 -19.50 -26.15
C PHE A 58 -31.48 -20.85 -26.57
N LYS A 59 -30.66 -21.90 -26.59
CA LYS A 59 -31.08 -23.26 -26.98
C LYS A 59 -32.06 -23.92 -25.97
N LYS A 60 -32.15 -23.42 -24.74
CA LYS A 60 -33.17 -23.80 -23.76
C LYS A 60 -34.53 -23.17 -24.05
N CYS A 61 -34.54 -21.96 -24.63
CA CYS A 61 -35.76 -21.20 -24.90
C CYS A 61 -36.30 -21.39 -26.33
N ASP A 62 -35.46 -21.83 -27.28
CA ASP A 62 -35.89 -22.31 -28.59
C ASP A 62 -36.65 -23.64 -28.45
N ARG A 63 -37.97 -23.53 -28.23
CA ARG A 63 -38.91 -24.64 -28.18
C ARG A 63 -39.29 -25.08 -29.60
N SER A 64 -39.29 -24.14 -30.55
CA SER A 64 -39.58 -24.35 -31.97
C SER A 64 -38.56 -25.27 -32.66
N ARG A 65 -37.31 -25.22 -32.20
CA ARG A 65 -36.10 -25.84 -32.76
C ARG A 65 -35.68 -25.30 -34.14
N ASP A 66 -36.14 -24.11 -34.53
CA ASP A 66 -35.75 -23.48 -35.80
C ASP A 66 -34.48 -22.60 -35.70
N SER A 67 -33.82 -22.59 -34.54
CA SER A 67 -32.62 -21.79 -34.22
C SER A 67 -32.86 -20.27 -34.22
N ARG A 68 -34.11 -19.85 -34.08
CA ARG A 68 -34.53 -18.48 -33.73
C ARG A 68 -35.41 -18.54 -32.48
N LEU A 69 -35.66 -17.39 -31.87
CA LEU A 69 -36.64 -17.24 -30.79
C LEU A 69 -37.81 -16.37 -31.28
N ASP A 70 -39.04 -16.86 -31.18
CA ASP A 70 -40.25 -16.06 -31.39
C ASP A 70 -40.51 -15.07 -30.22
N HIS A 71 -41.49 -14.16 -30.34
CA HIS A 71 -41.79 -13.17 -29.30
C HIS A 71 -42.05 -13.79 -27.90
N LYS A 72 -42.59 -15.02 -27.79
CA LYS A 72 -42.79 -15.71 -26.51
C LYS A 72 -41.50 -16.36 -26.01
N GLU A 73 -40.71 -16.93 -26.91
CA GLU A 73 -39.43 -17.57 -26.58
C GLU A 73 -38.37 -16.53 -26.18
N ILE A 74 -38.36 -15.35 -26.81
CA ILE A 74 -37.60 -14.16 -26.39
C ILE A 74 -38.05 -13.71 -24.98
N GLU A 75 -39.36 -13.71 -24.71
CA GLU A 75 -39.88 -13.34 -23.40
C GLU A 75 -39.43 -14.33 -22.32
N GLU A 76 -39.42 -15.63 -22.62
CA GLU A 76 -38.92 -16.67 -21.72
C GLU A 76 -37.40 -16.62 -21.53
N PHE A 77 -36.63 -16.36 -22.60
CA PHE A 77 -35.19 -16.12 -22.55
C PHE A 77 -34.84 -14.97 -21.62
N CYS A 78 -35.50 -13.81 -21.77
CA CYS A 78 -35.29 -12.68 -20.86
C CYS A 78 -35.77 -13.01 -19.43
N ARG A 79 -36.89 -13.74 -19.26
CA ARG A 79 -37.40 -14.13 -17.94
C ARG A 79 -36.43 -15.03 -17.17
N GLU A 80 -35.80 -15.99 -17.85
CA GLU A 80 -34.80 -16.89 -17.25
C GLU A 80 -33.42 -16.22 -17.10
N LEU A 81 -33.03 -15.31 -18.01
CA LEU A 81 -31.80 -14.51 -17.89
C LEU A 81 -31.83 -13.60 -16.65
N LEU A 82 -32.96 -12.92 -16.43
CA LEU A 82 -33.15 -11.98 -15.33
C LEU A 82 -33.52 -12.67 -14.00
N ARG A 83 -33.55 -14.00 -13.98
CA ARG A 83 -33.98 -14.78 -12.83
C ARG A 83 -32.94 -14.76 -11.71
N ARG A 84 -33.40 -14.66 -10.47
CA ARG A 84 -32.56 -14.64 -9.27
C ARG A 84 -32.89 -15.82 -8.35
N PRO A 85 -32.47 -17.06 -8.69
CA PRO A 85 -32.75 -18.25 -7.88
C PRO A 85 -32.34 -18.16 -6.39
N GLU A 86 -31.45 -17.25 -6.01
CA GLU A 86 -31.13 -16.96 -4.60
C GLU A 86 -32.27 -16.19 -3.89
N LEU A 87 -32.97 -15.29 -4.59
CA LEU A 87 -34.21 -14.67 -4.10
C LEU A 87 -35.43 -15.58 -4.27
N ASP A 88 -35.50 -16.40 -5.34
CA ASP A 88 -36.51 -17.47 -5.45
C ASP A 88 -36.48 -18.36 -4.19
N ALA A 89 -35.27 -18.71 -3.70
CA ALA A 89 -35.09 -19.55 -2.53
C ALA A 89 -35.53 -18.86 -1.22
N VAL A 90 -35.14 -17.60 -1.00
CA VAL A 90 -35.60 -16.83 0.18
C VAL A 90 -37.13 -16.69 0.15
N PHE A 91 -37.72 -16.28 -0.98
CA PHE A 91 -39.16 -16.12 -1.11
C PHE A 91 -39.94 -17.41 -0.79
N ARG A 92 -39.46 -18.56 -1.29
CA ARG A 92 -40.08 -19.88 -1.03
C ARG A 92 -39.84 -20.41 0.39
N HIS A 93 -38.86 -19.88 1.12
CA HIS A 93 -38.65 -20.29 2.51
C HIS A 93 -39.78 -19.79 3.43
N TYR A 94 -40.29 -18.59 3.17
CA TYR A 94 -41.36 -17.96 3.96
C TYR A 94 -42.76 -18.11 3.33
N SER A 95 -42.87 -18.35 2.01
CA SER A 95 -44.16 -18.56 1.33
C SER A 95 -44.63 -20.01 1.43
N GLY A 96 -45.57 -20.29 2.33
CA GLY A 96 -46.15 -21.62 2.58
C GLY A 96 -46.94 -22.21 1.41
N ASN A 97 -47.25 -21.41 0.39
CA ASN A 97 -47.80 -21.87 -0.90
C ASN A 97 -46.84 -21.73 -2.09
N GLY A 98 -45.65 -21.19 -1.89
CA GLY A 98 -44.62 -20.98 -2.92
C GLY A 98 -44.94 -19.94 -4.01
N CYS A 99 -46.09 -19.25 -3.95
CA CYS A 99 -46.57 -18.30 -4.96
C CYS A 99 -46.75 -16.87 -4.45
N VAL A 100 -47.20 -16.69 -3.21
CA VAL A 100 -47.39 -15.39 -2.55
C VAL A 100 -46.98 -15.45 -1.08
N LEU A 101 -46.46 -14.34 -0.56
CA LEU A 101 -46.37 -14.08 0.89
C LEU A 101 -47.64 -13.36 1.33
N SER A 102 -48.29 -13.88 2.37
CA SER A 102 -49.29 -13.15 3.16
C SER A 102 -48.63 -12.11 4.07
N THR A 103 -49.44 -11.22 4.66
CA THR A 103 -48.96 -10.22 5.63
C THR A 103 -48.22 -10.87 6.82
N ALA A 104 -48.65 -12.07 7.26
CA ALA A 104 -48.00 -12.78 8.36
C ALA A 104 -46.64 -13.37 7.95
N GLU A 105 -46.55 -14.00 6.78
CA GLU A 105 -45.29 -14.57 6.27
C GLU A 105 -44.23 -13.49 5.98
N LEU A 106 -44.66 -12.31 5.49
CA LEU A 106 -43.76 -11.16 5.32
C LEU A 106 -43.34 -10.56 6.67
N ARG A 107 -44.25 -10.50 7.66
CA ARG A 107 -43.92 -10.10 9.04
C ARG A 107 -42.85 -11.01 9.64
N ASP A 108 -42.96 -12.32 9.44
CA ASP A 108 -42.03 -13.30 10.00
C ASP A 108 -40.66 -13.22 9.33
N PHE A 109 -40.62 -13.03 8.00
CA PHE A 109 -39.40 -12.66 7.29
C PHE A 109 -38.73 -11.41 7.91
N LEU A 110 -39.49 -10.33 8.14
CA LEU A 110 -38.95 -9.08 8.72
C LEU A 110 -38.39 -9.28 10.13
N GLY A 111 -39.08 -10.09 10.96
CA GLY A 111 -38.60 -10.48 12.29
C GLY A 111 -37.25 -11.20 12.23
N ASP A 112 -37.12 -12.19 11.36
CA ASP A 112 -35.85 -12.91 11.15
C ASP A 112 -34.74 -12.03 10.53
N GLN A 113 -35.09 -10.90 9.90
CA GLN A 113 -34.10 -9.92 9.44
C GLN A 113 -33.64 -8.95 10.54
N GLY A 114 -34.37 -8.87 11.66
CA GLY A 114 -34.15 -7.88 12.73
C GLY A 114 -34.84 -6.53 12.51
N GLU A 115 -35.94 -6.50 11.74
CA GLU A 115 -36.68 -5.29 11.34
C GLU A 115 -38.01 -5.14 12.10
N ASP A 116 -38.81 -4.11 11.79
CA ASP A 116 -40.16 -3.97 12.38
C ASP A 116 -41.11 -5.10 11.91
N ALA A 117 -41.24 -6.12 12.76
CA ALA A 117 -42.19 -7.21 12.62
C ALA A 117 -43.63 -6.82 13.00
N SER A 118 -44.05 -5.58 12.76
CA SER A 118 -45.45 -5.17 12.85
C SER A 118 -46.23 -5.54 11.58
N LEU A 119 -47.47 -6.02 11.75
CA LEU A 119 -48.38 -6.30 10.63
C LEU A 119 -48.66 -5.03 9.81
N LEU A 120 -48.65 -3.86 10.45
CA LEU A 120 -48.86 -2.56 9.81
C LEU A 120 -47.68 -2.19 8.88
N HIS A 121 -46.44 -2.45 9.28
CA HIS A 121 -45.28 -2.24 8.43
C HIS A 121 -45.27 -3.21 7.26
N ALA A 122 -45.49 -4.52 7.49
CA ALA A 122 -45.64 -5.51 6.43
C ALA A 122 -46.73 -5.13 5.39
N GLN A 123 -47.92 -4.72 5.83
CA GLN A 123 -48.98 -4.21 4.94
C GLN A 123 -48.56 -2.94 4.18
N THR A 124 -47.67 -2.11 4.74
CA THR A 124 -47.20 -0.88 4.11
C THR A 124 -46.17 -1.18 3.02
N LEU A 125 -45.22 -2.09 3.28
CA LEU A 125 -44.30 -2.62 2.25
C LEU A 125 -45.06 -3.29 1.10
N MET A 126 -46.08 -4.10 1.41
CA MET A 126 -46.97 -4.69 0.40
C MET A 126 -47.65 -3.65 -0.48
N ARG A 127 -48.25 -2.62 0.12
CA ARG A 127 -48.87 -1.52 -0.63
C ARG A 127 -47.87 -0.72 -1.46
N ARG A 128 -46.61 -0.61 -1.01
CA ARG A 128 -45.54 0.17 -1.68
C ARG A 128 -44.87 -0.56 -2.84
N PHE A 129 -44.58 -1.85 -2.70
CA PHE A 129 -43.72 -2.60 -3.63
C PHE A 129 -44.44 -3.62 -4.51
N GLU A 130 -45.68 -4.03 -4.17
CA GLU A 130 -46.41 -4.98 -5.02
C GLU A 130 -46.81 -4.35 -6.35
N LEU A 131 -46.57 -5.08 -7.45
CA LEU A 131 -46.82 -4.63 -8.82
C LEU A 131 -48.12 -5.19 -9.41
N ASN A 132 -48.73 -6.18 -8.77
CA ASN A 132 -49.98 -6.82 -9.14
C ASN A 132 -51.14 -6.27 -8.30
N GLU A 133 -52.08 -5.57 -8.96
CA GLU A 133 -53.24 -4.91 -8.32
C GLU A 133 -54.13 -5.87 -7.53
N TRP A 134 -54.27 -7.14 -7.96
CA TRP A 134 -55.04 -8.14 -7.22
C TRP A 134 -54.31 -8.56 -5.93
N ALA A 135 -53.00 -8.81 -6.00
CA ALA A 135 -52.22 -9.18 -4.82
C ALA A 135 -52.18 -8.02 -3.80
N GLN A 136 -51.90 -6.79 -4.29
CA GLN A 136 -51.89 -5.57 -3.50
C GLN A 136 -53.23 -5.31 -2.79
N LYS A 137 -54.37 -5.50 -3.50
CA LYS A 137 -55.71 -5.34 -2.94
C LYS A 137 -56.07 -6.41 -1.89
N ASN A 138 -55.54 -7.62 -2.02
CA ASN A 138 -55.79 -8.74 -1.11
C ASN A 138 -54.69 -8.90 -0.03
N GLN A 139 -53.79 -7.92 0.14
CA GLN A 139 -52.70 -7.94 1.12
C GLN A 139 -51.73 -9.15 0.98
N PHE A 140 -51.41 -9.49 -0.27
CA PHE A 140 -50.38 -10.45 -0.64
C PHE A 140 -49.22 -9.75 -1.37
N MET A 141 -48.01 -10.29 -1.22
CA MET A 141 -46.82 -9.94 -2.00
C MET A 141 -46.43 -11.10 -2.91
N THR A 142 -46.29 -10.84 -4.19
CA THR A 142 -45.76 -11.77 -5.19
C THR A 142 -44.24 -11.80 -5.13
N GLN A 143 -43.62 -12.83 -5.72
CA GLN A 143 -42.17 -12.91 -5.91
C GLN A 143 -41.58 -11.65 -6.59
N ASN A 144 -42.36 -10.99 -7.46
CA ASN A 144 -41.96 -9.72 -8.10
C ASN A 144 -41.95 -8.58 -7.07
N GLY A 145 -43.03 -8.38 -6.30
CA GLY A 145 -43.10 -7.36 -5.25
C GLY A 145 -42.06 -7.54 -4.15
N PHE A 146 -41.77 -8.80 -3.79
CA PHE A 146 -40.69 -9.13 -2.87
C PHE A 146 -39.32 -8.74 -3.45
N THR A 147 -39.06 -9.08 -4.71
CA THR A 147 -37.80 -8.69 -5.38
C THR A 147 -37.67 -7.16 -5.50
N MET A 148 -38.78 -6.43 -5.72
CA MET A 148 -38.81 -4.96 -5.72
C MET A 148 -38.46 -4.37 -4.35
N TYR A 149 -38.98 -4.95 -3.25
CA TYR A 149 -38.62 -4.57 -1.89
C TYR A 149 -37.14 -4.87 -1.59
N MET A 150 -36.67 -6.08 -1.91
CA MET A 150 -35.30 -6.53 -1.63
C MET A 150 -34.21 -5.70 -2.35
N LEU A 151 -34.53 -5.17 -3.53
CA LEU A 151 -33.69 -4.24 -4.32
C LEU A 151 -33.89 -2.76 -3.95
N SER A 152 -34.80 -2.43 -3.03
CA SER A 152 -35.07 -1.04 -2.65
C SER A 152 -34.07 -0.52 -1.62
N LEU A 153 -33.94 0.81 -1.55
CA LEU A 153 -33.17 1.49 -0.49
C LEU A 153 -33.78 1.30 0.92
N GLU A 154 -35.00 0.74 1.04
CA GLU A 154 -35.56 0.34 2.35
C GLU A 154 -34.95 -0.98 2.85
N ASN A 155 -34.39 -1.81 1.97
CA ASN A 155 -33.65 -3.05 2.29
C ASN A 155 -32.13 -2.92 2.03
N ASP A 156 -31.61 -1.69 2.07
CA ASP A 156 -30.17 -1.42 1.95
C ASP A 156 -29.38 -1.96 3.16
N VAL A 157 -28.13 -2.37 2.92
CA VAL A 157 -27.16 -2.80 3.94
C VAL A 157 -26.91 -1.74 5.01
N PHE A 158 -26.96 -0.45 4.64
CA PHE A 158 -26.84 0.69 5.53
C PHE A 158 -28.20 1.04 6.15
N ASN A 159 -28.23 1.32 7.45
CA ASN A 159 -29.48 1.66 8.14
C ASN A 159 -30.12 2.96 7.61
N PRO A 160 -31.32 2.92 6.99
CA PRO A 160 -31.98 4.11 6.45
C PRO A 160 -32.26 5.18 7.52
N ASP A 161 -32.51 4.80 8.77
CA ASP A 161 -32.70 5.74 9.88
C ASP A 161 -31.41 6.53 10.17
N HIS A 162 -30.24 5.91 10.00
CA HIS A 162 -28.95 6.58 10.13
C HIS A 162 -28.68 7.52 8.94
N GLY A 163 -29.45 7.43 7.86
CA GLY A 163 -29.48 8.38 6.74
C GLY A 163 -30.08 9.75 7.08
N ARG A 164 -30.50 9.98 8.33
CA ARG A 164 -30.89 11.27 8.89
C ARG A 164 -30.04 11.61 10.11
N THR A 165 -30.04 12.87 10.52
CA THR A 165 -29.49 13.25 11.83
C THR A 165 -30.33 12.60 12.92
N HIS A 166 -29.67 11.78 13.75
CA HIS A 166 -30.30 10.98 14.80
C HIS A 166 -29.45 10.92 16.07
N GLN A 167 -28.21 11.40 16.03
CA GLN A 167 -27.28 11.39 17.16
C GLN A 167 -27.48 12.61 18.06
N ASP A 168 -26.97 12.54 19.28
CA ASP A 168 -27.01 13.63 20.25
C ASP A 168 -26.09 14.79 19.80
N MET A 169 -26.66 15.73 19.05
CA MET A 169 -25.98 16.94 18.57
C MET A 169 -25.84 18.04 19.63
N THR A 170 -26.17 17.75 20.90
CA THR A 170 -26.08 18.70 22.02
C THR A 170 -24.78 18.58 22.81
N ARG A 171 -23.93 17.59 22.50
CA ARG A 171 -22.59 17.42 23.09
C ARG A 171 -21.59 18.50 22.63
N PRO A 172 -20.55 18.80 23.44
CA PRO A 172 -19.40 19.64 23.05
C PRO A 172 -18.70 19.19 21.76
N LEU A 173 -18.10 20.09 20.99
CA LEU A 173 -17.38 19.76 19.73
C LEU A 173 -16.35 18.63 19.86
N ASN A 174 -15.66 18.53 21.00
CA ASN A 174 -14.68 17.48 21.28
C ASN A 174 -15.25 16.05 21.39
N ASP A 175 -16.58 15.89 21.48
CA ASP A 175 -17.27 14.60 21.59
C ASP A 175 -17.52 13.91 20.23
N TYR A 176 -17.25 14.56 19.09
CA TYR A 176 -17.50 14.02 17.74
C TYR A 176 -16.21 13.77 16.95
N PHE A 177 -16.27 12.86 15.98
CA PHE A 177 -15.41 12.91 14.80
C PHE A 177 -15.94 13.96 13.83
N ILE A 178 -15.05 14.71 13.17
CA ILE A 178 -15.38 15.88 12.33
C ILE A 178 -14.75 15.70 10.95
N SER A 179 -15.58 15.69 9.90
CA SER A 179 -15.14 15.56 8.51
C SER A 179 -14.21 16.71 8.14
N SER A 180 -12.92 16.41 8.00
CA SER A 180 -11.84 17.39 7.87
C SER A 180 -10.99 17.11 6.64
N SER A 181 -10.49 18.17 6.00
CA SER A 181 -9.65 18.05 4.81
C SER A 181 -8.38 18.91 4.93
N HIS A 182 -7.50 18.79 3.94
CA HIS A 182 -6.15 19.37 3.90
C HIS A 182 -5.88 20.05 2.54
N ASN A 183 -4.97 21.03 2.53
CA ASN A 183 -4.58 21.97 1.45
C ASN A 183 -5.67 22.30 0.41
N THR A 184 -6.43 23.36 0.68
CA THR A 184 -7.73 23.71 0.04
C THR A 184 -7.63 23.97 -1.44
N TYR A 185 -6.81 24.93 -1.78
CA TYR A 185 -6.54 25.45 -3.10
C TYR A 185 -5.88 24.40 -4.01
N LEU A 186 -5.41 23.27 -3.46
CA LEU A 186 -4.98 22.10 -4.24
C LEU A 186 -6.16 21.23 -4.70
N THR A 187 -7.28 21.19 -3.94
CA THR A 187 -8.70 21.17 -4.40
C THR A 187 -9.78 20.82 -3.33
N LYS A 188 -9.49 20.90 -2.00
CA LYS A 188 -10.36 21.33 -0.84
C LYS A 188 -10.00 20.53 0.44
N ASP A 189 -9.76 21.02 1.69
CA ASP A 189 -9.93 22.33 2.39
C ASP A 189 -8.91 22.57 3.59
N GLN A 190 -7.75 23.25 3.41
CA GLN A 190 -6.98 24.07 4.41
C GLN A 190 -6.48 25.36 3.73
N LEU A 191 -6.60 26.54 4.34
CA LEU A 191 -6.31 27.83 3.69
C LEU A 191 -4.87 28.29 4.02
N ASP A 192 -3.94 28.07 3.08
CA ASP A 192 -2.52 28.51 3.12
C ASP A 192 -2.44 29.95 2.56
N CYS A 193 -2.46 30.94 3.44
CA CYS A 193 -2.67 32.36 3.12
C CYS A 193 -1.36 33.15 3.07
N TRP A 194 -1.14 33.90 1.99
CA TRP A 194 0.09 34.63 1.70
C TRP A 194 -0.20 36.05 1.19
N ASP A 195 0.77 36.95 1.36
CA ASP A 195 0.73 38.28 0.73
C ASP A 195 0.57 38.19 -0.79
N GLY A 196 -0.39 38.97 -1.31
CA GLY A 196 -0.65 39.09 -2.74
C GLY A 196 -0.33 40.46 -3.32
N ASP A 197 -0.31 40.52 -4.66
CA ASP A 197 0.02 41.73 -5.40
C ASP A 197 -1.03 42.83 -5.20
N ARG A 198 -0.57 44.08 -5.02
CA ARG A 198 -1.39 45.27 -4.74
C ARG A 198 -2.10 45.26 -3.37
N GLY A 199 -1.72 44.37 -2.46
CA GLY A 199 -2.23 44.35 -1.08
C GLY A 199 -3.51 43.54 -0.86
N GLU A 200 -3.92 42.73 -1.84
CA GLU A 200 -5.05 41.80 -1.71
C GLU A 200 -4.52 40.37 -1.47
N PRO A 201 -4.89 39.70 -0.35
CA PRO A 201 -4.34 38.41 0.03
C PRO A 201 -4.64 37.28 -0.97
N VAL A 202 -3.72 36.32 -1.07
CA VAL A 202 -3.83 35.15 -1.97
C VAL A 202 -3.66 33.84 -1.20
N ILE A 203 -4.12 32.76 -1.82
CA ILE A 203 -4.01 31.40 -1.29
C ILE A 203 -3.29 30.54 -2.34
N TYR A 204 -2.20 29.87 -1.93
CA TYR A 204 -1.42 28.89 -2.71
C TYR A 204 -0.49 28.10 -1.78
N HIS A 205 0.17 27.04 -2.24
CA HIS A 205 1.12 26.33 -1.37
C HIS A 205 2.47 27.03 -1.30
N GLY A 206 2.82 27.49 -0.10
CA GLY A 206 4.08 28.17 0.20
C GLY A 206 5.31 27.53 -0.46
N HIS A 207 6.15 28.36 -1.09
CA HIS A 207 7.40 27.96 -1.74
C HIS A 207 7.31 26.88 -2.85
N THR A 208 6.13 26.70 -3.48
CA THR A 208 5.93 25.77 -4.62
C THR A 208 5.49 26.47 -5.91
N LEU A 209 5.31 25.70 -6.99
CA LEU A 209 4.84 26.16 -8.30
C LEU A 209 3.30 26.12 -8.45
N THR A 210 2.54 26.03 -7.36
CA THR A 210 1.06 25.99 -7.41
C THR A 210 0.48 27.34 -7.80
N SER A 211 -0.56 27.35 -8.63
CA SER A 211 -1.32 28.54 -9.00
C SER A 211 -1.90 29.26 -7.77
N LYS A 212 -1.84 30.60 -7.79
CA LYS A 212 -2.47 31.47 -6.78
C LYS A 212 -3.94 31.71 -7.08
N VAL A 213 -4.79 31.70 -6.05
CA VAL A 213 -6.18 32.17 -6.11
C VAL A 213 -6.40 33.30 -5.10
N PRO A 214 -7.25 34.31 -5.37
CA PRO A 214 -7.53 35.37 -4.39
C PRO A 214 -8.22 34.82 -3.13
N PHE A 215 -7.79 35.27 -1.96
CA PHE A 215 -8.40 34.88 -0.68
C PHE A 215 -9.91 35.15 -0.69
N LYS A 216 -10.29 36.34 -1.16
CA LYS A 216 -11.65 36.84 -1.24
C LYS A 216 -12.60 35.89 -1.99
N GLU A 217 -12.23 35.46 -3.20
CA GLU A 217 -13.04 34.55 -4.04
C GLU A 217 -13.25 33.19 -3.36
N VAL A 218 -12.28 32.72 -2.58
CA VAL A 218 -12.39 31.48 -1.81
C VAL A 218 -13.36 31.65 -0.63
N ILE A 219 -13.34 32.79 0.07
CA ILE A 219 -14.31 33.10 1.13
C ILE A 219 -15.73 33.29 0.55
N GLU A 220 -15.88 33.93 -0.61
CA GLU A 220 -17.17 34.06 -1.32
C GLU A 220 -17.72 32.68 -1.73
N THR A 221 -16.86 31.79 -2.23
CA THR A 221 -17.21 30.39 -2.54
C THR A 221 -17.65 29.63 -1.28
N ILE A 222 -16.91 29.76 -0.17
CA ILE A 222 -17.26 29.14 1.12
C ILE A 222 -18.62 29.65 1.62
N ALA A 223 -18.88 30.95 1.56
CA ALA A 223 -20.15 31.57 1.95
C ALA A 223 -21.36 31.03 1.17
N GLN A 224 -21.14 30.63 -0.09
CA GLN A 224 -22.15 30.08 -0.99
C GLN A 224 -22.41 28.57 -0.79
N TYR A 225 -21.45 27.79 -0.28
CA TYR A 225 -21.55 26.33 -0.22
C TYR A 225 -21.58 25.71 1.18
N ALA A 226 -20.98 26.35 2.20
CA ALA A 226 -20.74 25.75 3.52
C ALA A 226 -21.94 25.01 4.12
N PHE A 227 -23.13 25.63 4.06
CA PHE A 227 -24.35 25.11 4.69
C PHE A 227 -25.36 24.47 3.71
N LYS A 228 -24.94 24.11 2.49
CA LYS A 228 -25.81 23.42 1.51
C LYS A 228 -26.01 21.93 1.82
N ALA A 229 -25.00 21.27 2.38
CA ALA A 229 -25.02 19.82 2.68
C ALA A 229 -25.26 19.51 4.17
N SER A 230 -25.02 20.47 5.06
CA SER A 230 -25.17 20.32 6.51
C SER A 230 -25.50 21.67 7.16
N PRO A 231 -26.35 21.73 8.20
CA PRO A 231 -26.59 22.95 8.97
C PRO A 231 -25.54 23.18 10.08
N TYR A 232 -24.61 22.24 10.30
CA TYR A 232 -23.64 22.30 11.41
C TYR A 232 -22.43 23.20 11.08
N PRO A 233 -21.77 23.78 12.10
CA PRO A 233 -20.70 24.76 11.91
C PRO A 233 -19.53 24.24 11.06
N LEU A 234 -18.86 25.16 10.36
CA LEU A 234 -17.62 24.91 9.63
C LEU A 234 -16.45 25.59 10.34
N THR A 235 -15.34 24.86 10.50
CA THR A 235 -14.09 25.41 11.03
C THR A 235 -13.15 25.78 9.89
N LEU A 236 -12.67 27.02 9.86
CA LEU A 236 -11.72 27.51 8.86
C LEU A 236 -10.31 27.52 9.44
N SER A 237 -9.50 26.55 9.01
CA SER A 237 -8.07 26.48 9.33
C SER A 237 -7.30 27.47 8.45
N LEU A 238 -6.84 28.57 9.05
CA LEU A 238 -6.01 29.59 8.43
C LEU A 238 -4.55 29.35 8.82
N GLU A 239 -3.73 28.96 7.84
CA GLU A 239 -2.29 29.01 7.94
C GLU A 239 -1.84 30.38 7.39
N ASN A 240 -1.19 31.19 8.22
CA ASN A 240 -1.09 32.63 7.99
C ASN A 240 0.36 33.11 7.79
N HIS A 241 0.71 33.40 6.55
CA HIS A 241 1.99 33.96 6.12
C HIS A 241 1.87 35.41 5.61
N CYS A 242 0.74 36.09 5.87
CA CYS A 242 0.48 37.47 5.46
C CYS A 242 1.14 38.51 6.37
N SER A 243 1.51 39.65 5.80
CA SER A 243 1.78 40.92 6.50
C SER A 243 0.61 41.35 7.38
N VAL A 244 0.87 42.14 8.44
CA VAL A 244 -0.18 42.59 9.39
C VAL A 244 -1.26 43.41 8.68
N GLU A 245 -0.85 44.17 7.66
CA GLU A 245 -1.71 44.95 6.77
C GLU A 245 -2.65 44.03 5.96
N GLN A 246 -2.15 42.95 5.36
CA GLN A 246 -2.97 41.99 4.61
C GLN A 246 -3.78 41.06 5.54
N GLN A 247 -3.34 40.80 6.77
CA GLN A 247 -4.16 40.15 7.80
C GLN A 247 -5.40 40.98 8.17
N ALA A 248 -5.27 42.31 8.28
CA ALA A 248 -6.41 43.19 8.47
C ALA A 248 -7.36 43.17 7.25
N VAL A 249 -6.83 42.99 6.03
CA VAL A 249 -7.64 42.74 4.82
C VAL A 249 -8.37 41.39 4.88
N MET A 250 -7.70 40.30 5.31
CA MET A 250 -8.35 39.01 5.54
C MET A 250 -9.50 39.13 6.55
N ALA A 251 -9.29 39.84 7.66
CA ALA A 251 -10.31 40.08 8.68
C ALA A 251 -11.49 40.92 8.15
N ARG A 252 -11.22 41.98 7.35
CA ARG A 252 -12.23 42.77 6.62
C ARG A 252 -13.09 41.90 5.71
N ASP A 253 -12.46 41.01 4.94
CA ASP A 253 -13.14 40.19 3.94
C ASP A 253 -13.95 39.05 4.59
N LEU A 254 -13.41 38.40 5.61
CA LEU A 254 -14.16 37.46 6.46
C LEU A 254 -15.40 38.13 7.07
N ARG A 255 -15.25 39.30 7.70
CA ARG A 255 -16.36 40.04 8.35
C ARG A 255 -17.43 40.49 7.35
N SER A 256 -17.04 40.93 6.16
CA SER A 256 -17.98 41.48 5.15
C SER A 256 -18.67 40.40 4.30
N ILE A 257 -17.99 39.30 3.95
CA ILE A 257 -18.55 38.24 3.09
C ILE A 257 -19.37 37.24 3.89
N LEU A 258 -18.90 36.85 5.09
CA LEU A 258 -19.58 35.88 5.93
C LEU A 258 -20.67 36.53 6.79
N GLY A 259 -20.49 37.80 7.17
CA GLY A 259 -21.50 38.59 7.89
C GLY A 259 -21.93 37.93 9.20
N SER A 260 -23.24 37.79 9.40
CA SER A 260 -23.81 37.14 10.60
C SER A 260 -23.48 35.66 10.75
N LYS A 261 -22.95 35.00 9.70
CA LYS A 261 -22.47 33.62 9.77
C LYS A 261 -21.10 33.52 10.48
N LEU A 262 -20.34 34.60 10.59
CA LEU A 262 -19.02 34.56 11.25
C LEU A 262 -19.19 34.69 12.76
N LEU A 263 -18.73 33.69 13.50
CA LEU A 263 -18.68 33.78 14.96
C LEU A 263 -17.55 34.72 15.38
N THR A 264 -17.90 35.83 16.02
CA THR A 264 -16.96 36.89 16.46
C THR A 264 -16.88 37.04 17.98
N LYS A 265 -17.71 36.31 18.74
CA LYS A 265 -17.79 36.36 20.21
C LYS A 265 -18.18 34.99 20.78
N PRO A 266 -17.81 34.67 22.04
CA PRO A 266 -18.36 33.52 22.76
C PRO A 266 -19.89 33.59 22.89
N LEU A 267 -20.54 32.43 23.06
CA LEU A 267 -21.99 32.28 23.17
C LEU A 267 -22.52 32.47 24.61
N GLY A 268 -21.69 32.99 25.52
CA GLY A 268 -22.03 33.19 26.93
C GLY A 268 -20.92 33.89 27.70
N GLU A 269 -21.25 34.42 28.88
CA GLU A 269 -20.40 35.35 29.65
C GLU A 269 -19.51 34.66 30.73
N GLN A 270 -19.62 33.35 30.91
CA GLN A 270 -18.85 32.60 31.90
C GLN A 270 -17.59 31.93 31.29
N PRO A 271 -16.53 31.70 32.09
CA PRO A 271 -15.33 31.00 31.62
C PRO A 271 -15.65 29.60 31.07
N LEU A 272 -15.09 29.29 29.91
CA LEU A 272 -15.38 28.07 29.14
C LEU A 272 -14.81 26.82 29.81
N LYS A 273 -15.69 26.11 30.52
CA LYS A 273 -15.40 24.80 31.12
C LYS A 273 -15.26 23.68 30.07
N ASP A 274 -16.12 23.74 29.06
CA ASP A 274 -16.28 22.76 27.98
C ASP A 274 -16.53 23.52 26.65
N LEU A 275 -16.31 22.87 25.50
CA LEU A 275 -16.61 23.48 24.19
C LEU A 275 -18.14 23.60 23.93
N PRO A 276 -18.58 24.55 23.10
CA PRO A 276 -19.97 24.63 22.65
C PRO A 276 -20.38 23.37 21.85
N SER A 277 -21.68 23.19 21.68
CA SER A 277 -22.24 22.06 20.93
C SER A 277 -22.53 22.37 19.46
N CYS A 278 -22.52 21.33 18.62
CA CYS A 278 -22.88 21.42 17.21
C CYS A 278 -24.26 22.05 17.00
N GLY A 279 -25.26 21.63 17.79
CA GLY A 279 -26.62 22.18 17.76
C GLY A 279 -26.78 23.59 18.34
N GLY A 280 -25.83 24.04 19.18
CA GLY A 280 -25.77 25.42 19.66
C GLY A 280 -25.23 26.37 18.57
N LEU A 281 -24.14 25.98 17.91
CA LEU A 281 -23.50 26.72 16.81
C LEU A 281 -24.27 26.66 15.47
N GLY A 282 -25.04 25.59 15.26
CA GLY A 282 -25.73 25.33 13.99
C GLY A 282 -27.01 26.15 13.74
N LYS A 283 -27.49 26.96 14.71
CA LYS A 283 -28.73 27.74 14.52
C LYS A 283 -28.57 28.94 13.60
N ASP A 284 -27.39 29.57 13.61
CA ASP A 284 -27.08 30.78 12.81
C ASP A 284 -26.05 30.51 11.69
N GLY A 285 -25.65 29.25 11.50
CA GLY A 285 -24.65 28.85 10.50
C GLY A 285 -23.25 29.38 10.83
N SER A 286 -22.75 29.13 12.04
CA SER A 286 -21.48 29.70 12.52
C SER A 286 -20.24 29.13 11.81
N PHE A 287 -19.36 30.03 11.34
CA PHE A 287 -17.95 29.76 11.07
C PHE A 287 -17.10 30.04 12.31
N SER A 288 -16.15 29.17 12.64
CA SER A 288 -15.08 29.44 13.61
C SER A 288 -13.73 29.45 12.89
N SER A 289 -12.89 30.46 13.10
CA SER A 289 -11.52 30.46 12.57
C SER A 289 -10.52 29.90 13.59
N SER A 290 -9.39 29.43 13.07
CA SER A 290 -8.18 29.08 13.83
C SER A 290 -6.96 29.53 13.05
N SER A 291 -6.06 30.31 13.67
CA SER A 291 -4.78 30.71 13.08
C SER A 291 -3.62 29.86 13.64
N GLU A 292 -2.78 29.31 12.76
CA GLU A 292 -1.55 28.59 13.14
C GLU A 292 -0.33 29.52 12.97
N ASP A 293 0.50 29.65 14.01
CA ASP A 293 1.71 30.48 14.07
C ASP A 293 2.97 29.58 13.98
N GLU A 294 3.85 29.80 12.99
CA GLU A 294 5.15 29.12 12.90
C GLU A 294 6.05 29.52 14.09
N VAL A 295 6.31 28.57 14.99
CA VAL A 295 7.27 28.69 16.10
C VAL A 295 8.23 27.50 16.04
N ALA A 296 9.50 27.77 15.73
CA ALA A 296 10.53 26.74 15.57
C ALA A 296 10.72 25.92 16.86
N GLY A 297 10.25 24.68 16.86
CA GLY A 297 10.32 23.77 18.00
C GLY A 297 11.73 23.28 18.32
N GLY A 298 12.42 23.97 19.23
CA GLY A 298 13.74 23.57 19.72
C GLY A 298 13.95 23.94 21.18
N SER A 299 13.93 22.96 22.08
CA SER A 299 14.13 23.15 23.52
C SER A 299 15.58 23.53 23.85
N LYS A 300 15.82 24.78 24.24
CA LYS A 300 17.07 25.24 24.88
C LYS A 300 16.79 26.11 26.09
N SER A 301 17.65 25.98 27.11
CA SER A 301 17.62 26.75 28.36
C SER A 301 17.93 28.24 28.16
N PRO A 302 17.39 29.14 29.00
CA PRO A 302 17.51 30.59 28.80
C PRO A 302 18.89 31.14 29.19
N SER A 303 19.57 31.81 28.24
CA SER A 303 20.69 32.72 28.51
C SER A 303 20.23 34.19 28.50
N LYS A 304 21.03 35.10 29.07
CA LYS A 304 20.61 36.47 29.43
C LYS A 304 20.46 37.43 28.22
N LYS A 305 19.71 38.51 28.45
CA LYS A 305 19.16 39.48 27.48
C LYS A 305 20.21 40.34 26.77
N ASP A 306 19.87 40.75 25.54
CA ASP A 306 20.14 42.10 25.01
C ASP A 306 18.81 42.88 24.88
N PRO A 307 18.71 44.15 25.32
CA PRO A 307 17.44 44.89 25.39
C PRO A 307 17.19 45.83 24.19
N ALA A 308 17.42 45.38 22.95
CA ALA A 308 17.45 46.28 21.77
C ALA A 308 16.78 45.74 20.48
N LYS A 309 15.72 44.92 20.58
CA LYS A 309 14.79 44.69 19.46
C LYS A 309 13.35 44.78 19.94
N ALA A 310 12.55 45.60 19.27
CA ALA A 310 11.11 45.67 19.49
C ALA A 310 10.46 44.34 19.08
N VAL A 311 9.48 43.87 19.87
CA VAL A 311 8.70 42.68 19.52
C VAL A 311 7.70 43.05 18.45
N SER A 312 7.93 42.58 17.22
CA SER A 312 6.93 42.64 16.15
C SER A 312 5.73 41.78 16.53
N LEU A 313 4.55 42.38 16.60
CA LEU A 313 3.29 41.65 16.66
C LEU A 313 3.12 40.83 15.37
N LYS A 314 3.17 39.50 15.46
CA LYS A 314 3.02 38.59 14.30
C LYS A 314 1.59 38.54 13.75
N LEU A 315 0.61 38.71 14.64
CA LEU A 315 -0.81 38.56 14.35
C LEU A 315 -1.53 39.91 14.55
N SER A 316 -2.37 40.30 13.61
CA SER A 316 -3.17 41.53 13.69
C SER A 316 -4.28 41.38 14.76
N PRO A 317 -4.64 42.46 15.48
CA PRO A 317 -5.77 42.43 16.41
C PRO A 317 -7.08 42.00 15.73
N GLU A 318 -7.34 42.48 14.53
CA GLU A 318 -8.58 42.24 13.78
C GLU A 318 -8.76 40.77 13.39
N LEU A 319 -7.67 40.07 13.09
CA LEU A 319 -7.67 38.64 12.81
C LEU A 319 -7.71 37.80 14.09
N SER A 320 -6.98 38.24 15.13
CA SER A 320 -6.98 37.61 16.46
C SER A 320 -8.38 37.60 17.12
N GLU A 321 -9.14 38.69 16.98
CA GLU A 321 -10.53 38.83 17.43
C GLU A 321 -11.51 37.79 16.84
N LEU A 322 -11.15 37.12 15.73
CA LEU A 322 -12.01 36.13 15.08
C LEU A 322 -11.83 34.70 15.64
N VAL A 323 -10.78 34.45 16.43
CA VAL A 323 -10.43 33.11 16.96
C VAL A 323 -11.09 32.88 18.32
N VAL A 324 -12.33 32.37 18.30
CA VAL A 324 -13.16 32.20 19.52
C VAL A 324 -12.92 30.85 20.22
N TYR A 325 -13.18 29.73 19.53
CA TYR A 325 -13.22 28.39 20.14
C TYR A 325 -12.10 27.43 19.70
N CYS A 326 -11.37 27.79 18.63
CA CYS A 326 -10.36 26.95 18.00
C CYS A 326 -8.98 27.62 18.08
N ARG A 327 -8.52 27.94 19.31
CA ARG A 327 -7.23 28.60 19.51
C ARG A 327 -6.10 27.58 19.34
N SER A 328 -5.32 27.71 18.27
CA SER A 328 -4.15 26.85 18.07
C SER A 328 -3.09 27.14 19.13
N VAL A 329 -2.55 26.09 19.76
CA VAL A 329 -1.43 26.15 20.68
C VAL A 329 -0.46 25.00 20.42
N SER A 330 0.84 25.28 20.55
CA SER A 330 1.89 24.26 20.45
C SER A 330 1.72 23.22 21.55
N PHE A 331 1.65 21.93 21.18
CA PHE A 331 1.54 20.85 22.14
C PHE A 331 2.78 20.78 23.06
N ARG A 332 2.57 20.55 24.37
CA ARG A 332 3.64 20.51 25.39
C ARG A 332 3.66 19.23 26.23
N GLY A 333 2.90 18.21 25.82
CA GLY A 333 2.68 16.98 26.60
C GLY A 333 1.30 16.89 27.25
N PHE A 334 1.03 15.74 27.89
CA PHE A 334 -0.27 15.38 28.48
C PHE A 334 -0.41 15.78 29.97
N GLU A 335 0.57 16.51 30.51
CA GLU A 335 0.59 17.02 31.87
C GLU A 335 -0.49 18.10 32.06
N ASN A 336 -0.99 18.23 33.29
CA ASN A 336 -1.93 19.26 33.73
C ASN A 336 -3.13 19.50 32.80
N LEU A 337 -3.66 18.44 32.17
CA LEU A 337 -4.85 18.54 31.30
C LEU A 337 -6.02 19.25 32.00
N SER A 338 -6.20 19.05 33.31
CA SER A 338 -7.20 19.74 34.14
C SER A 338 -7.13 21.27 34.10
N GLU A 339 -5.94 21.83 33.89
CA GLU A 339 -5.68 23.28 33.93
C GLU A 339 -5.74 23.93 32.53
N LYS A 340 -5.65 23.13 31.46
CA LYS A 340 -5.73 23.61 30.07
C LYS A 340 -7.18 23.97 29.70
N ALA A 341 -7.33 25.05 28.92
CA ALA A 341 -8.64 25.56 28.52
C ALA A 341 -9.25 24.71 27.39
N ALA A 342 -10.57 24.52 27.41
CA ALA A 342 -11.25 23.66 26.42
C ALA A 342 -11.22 24.23 24.98
N ASN A 343 -11.00 25.55 24.82
CA ASN A 343 -10.86 26.21 23.52
C ASN A 343 -9.43 26.24 22.97
N GLU A 344 -8.46 25.63 23.67
CA GLU A 344 -7.12 25.37 23.13
C GLU A 344 -7.12 24.05 22.35
N MET A 345 -6.61 24.08 21.12
CA MET A 345 -6.44 22.92 20.24
C MET A 345 -4.99 22.79 19.76
N SER A 346 -4.57 21.58 19.40
CA SER A 346 -3.24 21.33 18.84
C SER A 346 -3.32 20.58 17.51
N SER A 347 -2.42 20.95 16.60
CA SER A 347 -2.25 20.32 15.29
C SER A 347 -1.01 19.42 15.31
N PHE A 348 -1.14 18.20 14.78
CA PHE A 348 -0.12 17.15 14.81
C PHE A 348 0.08 16.57 13.40
N SER A 349 1.33 16.37 13.00
CA SER A 349 1.61 15.58 11.79
C SER A 349 1.26 14.10 12.01
N GLU A 350 0.86 13.38 10.96
CA GLU A 350 0.51 11.94 11.06
C GLU A 350 1.57 11.11 11.82
N SER A 351 2.85 11.39 11.63
CA SER A 351 3.96 10.64 12.23
C SER A 351 4.14 10.95 13.72
N GLU A 352 3.75 12.15 14.16
CA GLU A 352 3.71 12.50 15.57
C GLU A 352 2.46 11.94 16.24
N ALA A 353 1.31 11.98 15.56
CA ALA A 353 0.07 11.38 16.03
C ALA A 353 0.24 9.87 16.28
N LEU A 354 0.74 9.11 15.30
CA LEU A 354 1.02 7.68 15.43
C LEU A 354 1.99 7.37 16.58
N ARG A 355 3.00 8.22 16.81
CA ARG A 355 3.90 8.10 17.97
C ARG A 355 3.15 8.30 19.28
N LEU A 356 2.34 9.36 19.40
CA LEU A 356 1.55 9.62 20.62
C LEU A 356 0.50 8.53 20.89
N ILE A 357 -0.05 7.91 19.84
CA ILE A 357 -0.94 6.75 19.92
C ILE A 357 -0.20 5.54 20.50
N LYS A 358 1.00 5.23 19.99
CA LYS A 358 1.79 4.08 20.42
C LYS A 358 2.42 4.24 21.80
N ASP A 359 3.00 5.41 22.06
CA ASP A 359 3.76 5.67 23.29
C ASP A 359 2.87 6.11 24.46
N SER A 360 1.63 6.56 24.18
CA SER A 360 0.74 7.22 25.17
C SER A 360 -0.75 7.21 24.80
N GLY A 361 -1.23 6.22 24.03
CA GLY A 361 -2.58 6.20 23.46
C GLY A 361 -3.71 6.51 24.44
N LYS A 362 -3.74 5.86 25.60
CA LYS A 362 -4.67 6.16 26.71
C LYS A 362 -4.65 7.62 27.19
N LEU A 363 -3.50 8.30 27.20
CA LEU A 363 -3.42 9.73 27.56
C LEU A 363 -3.94 10.61 26.41
N PHE A 364 -3.67 10.23 25.15
CA PHE A 364 -4.18 10.93 23.99
C PHE A 364 -5.72 10.86 23.90
N VAL A 365 -6.31 9.69 24.17
CA VAL A 365 -7.76 9.49 24.32
C VAL A 365 -8.36 10.44 25.37
N ARG A 366 -7.68 10.63 26.51
CA ARG A 366 -8.12 11.56 27.56
C ARG A 366 -8.00 13.03 27.14
N HIS A 367 -6.93 13.43 26.46
CA HIS A 367 -6.80 14.76 25.87
C HIS A 367 -7.93 15.03 24.86
N ASN A 368 -8.18 14.09 23.95
CA ASN A 368 -9.24 14.13 22.94
C ASN A 368 -10.66 14.04 23.53
N SER A 369 -10.81 13.76 24.82
CA SER A 369 -12.11 13.86 25.52
C SER A 369 -12.43 15.29 26.01
N ARG A 370 -11.49 16.25 25.89
CA ARG A 370 -11.67 17.65 26.35
C ARG A 370 -11.19 18.73 25.39
N GLN A 371 -10.18 18.45 24.59
CA GLN A 371 -9.61 19.38 23.60
C GLN A 371 -9.76 18.80 22.19
N LEU A 372 -9.64 19.66 21.17
CA LEU A 372 -9.61 19.25 19.77
C LEU A 372 -8.17 18.94 19.33
N SER A 373 -8.00 17.77 18.71
CA SER A 373 -6.78 17.42 17.99
C SER A 373 -7.03 17.42 16.49
N ARG A 374 -6.19 18.17 15.77
CA ARG A 374 -6.15 18.20 14.30
C ARG A 374 -4.96 17.37 13.82
N ILE A 375 -5.22 16.37 12.98
CA ILE A 375 -4.16 15.52 12.40
C ILE A 375 -4.05 15.86 10.92
N TYR A 376 -2.85 16.10 10.40
CA TYR A 376 -2.62 16.44 8.99
C TYR A 376 -1.58 15.53 8.32
N PRO A 377 -1.68 15.33 6.98
CA PRO A 377 -0.75 14.50 6.24
C PRO A 377 0.68 15.04 6.30
N SER A 378 1.65 14.15 6.38
CA SER A 378 3.07 14.51 6.35
C SER A 378 3.42 15.23 5.03
N GLY A 379 4.17 16.32 5.09
CA GLY A 379 4.68 17.04 3.90
C GLY A 379 5.59 16.20 2.98
N GLN A 380 5.89 14.96 3.37
CA GLN A 380 6.52 13.94 2.54
C GLN A 380 5.55 13.38 1.46
N ARG A 381 4.22 13.52 1.65
CA ARG A 381 3.14 13.03 0.78
C ARG A 381 2.87 13.96 -0.40
N LEU A 382 3.93 14.26 -1.15
CA LEU A 382 3.97 15.24 -2.26
C LEU A 382 2.98 14.96 -3.41
N GLN A 383 2.43 13.74 -3.51
CA GLN A 383 1.40 13.35 -4.48
C GLN A 383 -0.03 13.38 -3.89
N SER A 384 -0.25 14.09 -2.78
CA SER A 384 -1.54 14.16 -2.05
C SER A 384 -2.07 12.80 -1.53
N SER A 385 -1.23 11.77 -1.44
CA SER A 385 -1.61 10.49 -0.81
C SER A 385 -2.13 10.69 0.62
N ASN A 386 -2.95 9.76 1.11
CA ASN A 386 -3.54 9.80 2.45
C ASN A 386 -2.90 8.77 3.40
N TYR A 387 -2.88 9.09 4.70
CA TYR A 387 -2.62 8.14 5.79
C TYR A 387 -3.93 7.47 6.21
N ASP A 388 -3.88 6.38 6.98
CA ASP A 388 -5.09 5.73 7.49
C ASP A 388 -5.76 6.60 8.57
N PRO A 389 -6.99 7.11 8.33
CA PRO A 389 -7.69 7.90 9.33
C PRO A 389 -8.17 7.06 10.54
N GLN A 390 -8.26 5.74 10.40
CA GLN A 390 -8.80 4.85 11.44
C GLN A 390 -7.91 4.81 12.68
N ASP A 391 -6.59 4.76 12.52
CA ASP A 391 -5.62 4.85 13.63
C ASP A 391 -5.86 6.10 14.48
N MET A 392 -6.09 7.23 13.81
CA MET A 392 -6.34 8.51 14.46
C MET A 392 -7.69 8.51 15.19
N TRP A 393 -8.75 8.00 14.55
CA TRP A 393 -10.07 7.87 15.18
C TRP A 393 -10.10 6.90 16.36
N ASN A 394 -9.28 5.83 16.34
CA ASN A 394 -9.13 4.91 17.47
C ASN A 394 -8.68 5.65 18.74
N SER A 395 -7.81 6.66 18.61
CA SER A 395 -7.39 7.53 19.71
C SER A 395 -8.36 8.67 20.04
N GLY A 396 -9.48 8.79 19.33
CA GLY A 396 -10.51 9.80 19.55
C GLY A 396 -10.23 11.18 18.93
N CYS A 397 -9.17 11.32 18.13
CA CYS A 397 -8.87 12.56 17.39
C CYS A 397 -10.06 12.96 16.50
N GLN A 398 -10.44 14.23 16.55
CA GLN A 398 -11.67 14.71 15.94
C GLN A 398 -11.44 15.18 14.50
N MET A 399 -10.42 16.01 14.28
CA MET A 399 -10.18 16.70 13.00
C MET A 399 -9.08 15.98 12.21
N VAL A 400 -9.40 14.78 11.74
CA VAL A 400 -8.49 13.92 10.98
C VAL A 400 -8.52 14.35 9.51
N ALA A 401 -7.61 15.25 9.13
CA ALA A 401 -7.59 15.91 7.84
C ALA A 401 -6.94 15.06 6.75
N LEU A 402 -7.66 14.81 5.66
CA LEU A 402 -7.21 14.07 4.48
C LEU A 402 -7.18 14.95 3.23
N ASN A 403 -6.45 14.54 2.20
CA ASN A 403 -6.48 15.15 0.87
C ASN A 403 -7.69 14.59 0.10
N PHE A 404 -8.82 15.32 0.07
CA PHE A 404 -10.07 14.84 -0.53
C PHE A 404 -10.00 14.62 -2.06
N GLN A 405 -9.07 15.30 -2.74
CA GLN A 405 -8.80 15.14 -4.18
C GLN A 405 -8.18 13.78 -4.55
N THR A 406 -7.73 12.99 -3.57
CA THR A 406 -7.04 11.71 -3.81
C THR A 406 -7.92 10.53 -3.42
N ALA A 407 -8.64 10.04 -4.43
CA ALA A 407 -9.40 8.80 -4.43
C ALA A 407 -8.58 7.60 -3.93
N GLY A 408 -9.23 6.69 -3.20
CA GLY A 408 -8.61 5.49 -2.64
C GLY A 408 -9.18 5.10 -1.28
N GLU A 409 -8.66 4.01 -0.73
CA GLU A 409 -9.12 3.36 0.51
C GLU A 409 -9.31 4.31 1.69
N GLN A 410 -8.37 5.22 1.93
CA GLN A 410 -8.44 6.17 3.05
C GLN A 410 -9.61 7.15 2.88
N MET A 411 -9.97 7.49 1.63
CA MET A 411 -11.16 8.28 1.33
C MET A 411 -12.44 7.44 1.33
N ASP A 412 -12.39 6.15 0.99
CA ASP A 412 -13.51 5.21 1.18
C ASP A 412 -13.87 5.10 2.67
N LEU A 413 -12.86 4.94 3.54
CA LEU A 413 -13.03 4.91 5.01
C LEU A 413 -13.62 6.22 5.54
N ASN A 414 -13.17 7.37 5.03
CA ASN A 414 -13.72 8.69 5.37
C ASN A 414 -15.18 8.87 4.93
N GLN A 415 -15.49 8.58 3.67
CA GLN A 415 -16.86 8.65 3.15
C GLN A 415 -17.78 7.68 3.90
N GLY A 416 -17.30 6.48 4.26
CA GLY A 416 -18.04 5.53 5.09
C GLY A 416 -18.22 6.01 6.54
N ARG A 417 -17.18 6.52 7.19
CA ARG A 417 -17.24 7.07 8.56
C ARG A 417 -18.27 8.19 8.70
N PHE A 418 -18.36 9.06 7.69
CA PHE A 418 -19.29 10.20 7.64
C PHE A 418 -20.58 9.94 6.81
N LEU A 419 -20.84 8.69 6.42
CA LEU A 419 -22.11 8.25 5.83
C LEU A 419 -23.34 8.40 6.77
N PRO A 420 -23.28 8.03 8.08
CA PRO A 420 -24.42 8.13 8.99
C PRO A 420 -24.68 9.58 9.44
N ASN A 421 -25.67 9.73 10.33
CA ASN A 421 -26.10 10.98 10.94
C ASN A 421 -26.60 12.03 9.90
N GLY A 422 -27.09 11.55 8.76
CA GLY A 422 -27.54 12.40 7.65
C GLY A 422 -26.41 13.04 6.85
N ARG A 423 -25.21 12.43 6.83
CA ARG A 423 -24.02 12.95 6.13
C ARG A 423 -23.60 14.35 6.58
N CYS A 424 -23.93 14.73 7.81
CA CYS A 424 -23.86 16.11 8.27
C CYS A 424 -22.44 16.59 8.66
N GLY A 425 -21.41 15.79 8.37
CA GLY A 425 -20.00 16.08 8.70
C GLY A 425 -19.58 15.80 10.14
N TYR A 426 -20.52 15.46 11.03
CA TYR A 426 -20.27 15.22 12.46
C TYR A 426 -20.84 13.86 12.89
N VAL A 427 -20.03 13.03 13.53
CA VAL A 427 -20.43 11.71 14.04
C VAL A 427 -19.96 11.56 15.48
N LEU A 428 -20.90 11.32 16.39
CA LEU A 428 -20.65 11.23 17.83
C LEU A 428 -19.72 10.04 18.14
N LYS A 429 -18.66 10.28 18.93
CA LYS A 429 -17.71 9.22 19.30
C LYS A 429 -18.35 8.18 20.23
N PRO A 430 -17.84 6.94 20.28
CA PRO A 430 -18.21 5.96 21.30
C PRO A 430 -18.04 6.52 22.72
N SER A 431 -18.87 6.08 23.66
CA SER A 431 -18.92 6.63 25.03
C SER A 431 -17.57 6.63 25.75
N PHE A 432 -16.73 5.62 25.50
CA PHE A 432 -15.41 5.46 26.08
C PHE A 432 -14.31 6.39 25.51
N LEU A 433 -14.55 7.03 24.35
CA LEU A 433 -13.68 8.08 23.79
C LEU A 433 -14.15 9.51 24.15
N ARG A 434 -15.15 9.60 25.04
CA ARG A 434 -15.77 10.85 25.54
C ARG A 434 -15.64 10.97 27.07
N SER A 435 -15.11 9.94 27.74
CA SER A 435 -14.86 9.96 29.19
C SER A 435 -13.44 10.44 29.51
N THR A 436 -13.36 11.52 30.29
CA THR A 436 -12.10 12.09 30.82
C THR A 436 -11.32 11.14 31.73
N THR A 437 -12.01 10.15 32.31
CA THR A 437 -11.43 9.12 33.17
C THR A 437 -11.14 7.81 32.44
N SER A 438 -11.38 7.75 31.12
CA SER A 438 -11.31 6.50 30.34
C SER A 438 -10.01 5.73 30.54
N ASN A 439 -10.13 4.41 30.57
CA ASN A 439 -9.01 3.47 30.59
C ASN A 439 -8.87 2.72 29.26
N PHE A 440 -9.60 3.14 28.22
CA PHE A 440 -9.41 2.62 26.87
C PHE A 440 -8.01 3.00 26.36
N ASP A 441 -7.37 2.05 25.69
CA ASP A 441 -6.12 2.23 24.96
C ASP A 441 -6.28 1.56 23.58
N PRO A 442 -5.99 2.25 22.47
CA PRO A 442 -6.23 1.73 21.13
C PRO A 442 -5.31 0.55 20.76
N GLU A 443 -4.11 0.48 21.34
CA GLU A 443 -3.15 -0.62 21.11
C GLU A 443 -3.37 -1.78 22.09
N ASN A 444 -3.96 -1.53 23.27
CA ASN A 444 -4.25 -2.56 24.27
C ASN A 444 -5.73 -2.55 24.71
N THR A 445 -6.59 -3.06 23.84
CA THR A 445 -8.05 -3.09 24.02
C THR A 445 -8.58 -4.26 24.87
N GLY A 446 -7.70 -5.06 25.47
CA GLY A 446 -8.03 -6.34 26.13
C GLY A 446 -8.91 -6.19 27.38
N GLY A 447 -10.22 -6.33 27.24
CA GLY A 447 -11.17 -6.21 28.36
C GLY A 447 -11.43 -4.77 28.82
N GLY A 448 -10.96 -3.77 28.07
CA GLY A 448 -11.14 -2.35 28.39
C GLY A 448 -12.55 -1.82 28.09
N PRO A 449 -12.82 -0.54 28.36
CA PRO A 449 -14.06 0.12 27.95
C PRO A 449 -14.31 -0.04 26.44
N GLY A 450 -15.52 -0.42 26.02
CA GLY A 450 -15.83 -0.69 24.61
C GLY A 450 -15.48 -2.09 24.11
N HIS A 451 -14.83 -2.94 24.92
CA HIS A 451 -14.57 -4.34 24.59
C HIS A 451 -15.88 -5.16 24.63
N VAL A 452 -16.47 -5.41 23.46
CA VAL A 452 -17.74 -6.15 23.29
C VAL A 452 -17.57 -7.25 22.22
N PRO A 453 -16.96 -8.40 22.57
CA PRO A 453 -16.69 -9.49 21.63
C PRO A 453 -17.90 -9.93 20.80
N THR A 454 -17.86 -9.62 19.51
CA THR A 454 -18.96 -9.75 18.58
C THR A 454 -18.51 -10.50 17.33
N GLN A 455 -19.14 -11.65 17.08
CA GLN A 455 -18.92 -12.43 15.87
C GLN A 455 -19.82 -11.89 14.76
N LEU A 456 -19.18 -11.35 13.70
CA LEU A 456 -19.82 -10.91 12.46
C LEU A 456 -19.58 -11.99 11.40
N THR A 457 -20.66 -12.51 10.83
CA THR A 457 -20.61 -13.50 9.74
C THR A 457 -21.34 -12.93 8.53
N ILE A 458 -20.67 -12.91 7.38
CA ILE A 458 -21.16 -12.32 6.13
C ILE A 458 -21.12 -13.41 5.06
N ARG A 459 -22.28 -13.73 4.49
CA ARG A 459 -22.44 -14.66 3.37
C ARG A 459 -22.62 -13.86 2.08
N ILE A 460 -21.60 -13.88 1.22
CA ILE A 460 -21.62 -13.26 -0.10
C ILE A 460 -22.34 -14.20 -1.07
N LEU A 461 -23.56 -13.85 -1.48
CA LEU A 461 -24.44 -14.72 -2.26
C LEU A 461 -24.19 -14.53 -3.75
N SER A 462 -24.42 -13.31 -4.25
CA SER A 462 -24.33 -12.95 -5.66
C SER A 462 -23.96 -11.47 -5.87
N ALA A 463 -23.60 -11.10 -7.09
CA ALA A 463 -23.59 -9.70 -7.54
C ALA A 463 -24.47 -9.51 -8.77
N GLN A 464 -24.73 -8.26 -9.11
CA GLN A 464 -25.53 -7.86 -10.26
C GLN A 464 -24.81 -6.74 -11.02
N GLN A 465 -24.73 -6.87 -12.34
CA GLN A 465 -24.33 -5.81 -13.29
C GLN A 465 -23.00 -5.11 -12.93
N LEU A 466 -21.98 -5.90 -12.58
CA LEU A 466 -20.61 -5.41 -12.38
C LEU A 466 -20.01 -4.98 -13.74
N PRO A 467 -19.57 -3.72 -13.90
CA PRO A 467 -18.97 -3.26 -15.15
C PRO A 467 -17.50 -3.67 -15.27
N LYS A 468 -16.98 -3.78 -16.50
CA LYS A 468 -15.54 -3.90 -16.75
C LYS A 468 -14.87 -2.54 -16.47
N PRO A 469 -13.80 -2.47 -15.64
CA PRO A 469 -13.18 -1.19 -15.29
C PRO A 469 -12.51 -0.46 -16.47
N ASN A 470 -11.98 -1.22 -17.42
CA ASN A 470 -11.02 -0.72 -18.39
C ASN A 470 -11.42 -1.06 -19.84
N LEU A 471 -11.89 -0.04 -20.57
CA LEU A 471 -12.41 -0.15 -21.94
C LEU A 471 -11.35 -0.57 -22.99
N THR A 472 -10.06 -0.61 -22.65
CA THR A 472 -9.00 -1.03 -23.58
C THR A 472 -9.09 -2.52 -23.94
N LYS A 473 -9.66 -3.36 -23.06
CA LYS A 473 -9.99 -4.77 -23.34
C LYS A 473 -11.50 -4.93 -23.58
N ALA A 474 -12.07 -4.17 -24.52
CA ALA A 474 -13.53 -4.08 -24.75
C ALA A 474 -14.28 -5.40 -25.07
N SER A 475 -13.59 -6.51 -25.28
CA SER A 475 -14.14 -7.86 -25.48
C SER A 475 -13.95 -8.81 -24.29
N ALA A 476 -13.33 -8.36 -23.20
CA ALA A 476 -13.03 -9.18 -22.02
C ALA A 476 -14.05 -8.91 -20.91
N ILE A 477 -14.77 -9.95 -20.50
CA ILE A 477 -15.70 -9.93 -19.38
C ILE A 477 -14.91 -9.73 -18.06
N VAL A 478 -15.53 -9.16 -17.03
CA VAL A 478 -14.97 -9.10 -15.67
C VAL A 478 -14.95 -10.50 -15.04
N ASP A 479 -13.86 -10.80 -14.32
CA ASP A 479 -13.63 -12.03 -13.55
C ASP A 479 -13.74 -11.74 -12.04
N PRO A 480 -14.94 -11.46 -11.48
CA PRO A 480 -15.05 -10.75 -10.22
C PRO A 480 -14.70 -11.59 -8.99
N ARG A 481 -14.08 -10.92 -8.02
CA ARG A 481 -13.84 -11.39 -6.65
C ARG A 481 -14.29 -10.33 -5.65
N VAL A 482 -14.89 -10.74 -4.54
CA VAL A 482 -15.30 -9.84 -3.46
C VAL A 482 -14.37 -10.02 -2.26
N TRP A 483 -13.80 -8.93 -1.76
CA TRP A 483 -13.20 -8.84 -0.43
C TRP A 483 -14.20 -8.26 0.56
N VAL A 484 -14.08 -8.68 1.83
CA VAL A 484 -14.69 -8.03 2.98
C VAL A 484 -13.59 -7.72 3.98
N GLU A 485 -13.49 -6.46 4.35
CA GLU A 485 -12.44 -5.92 5.20
C GLU A 485 -13.05 -5.25 6.43
N ILE A 486 -12.38 -5.43 7.56
CA ILE A 486 -12.68 -4.78 8.83
C ILE A 486 -11.54 -3.80 9.10
N HIS A 487 -11.89 -2.53 9.33
CA HIS A 487 -10.97 -1.46 9.67
C HIS A 487 -11.42 -0.85 11.00
N GLY A 488 -10.61 -0.96 12.05
CA GLY A 488 -10.97 -0.64 13.43
C GLY A 488 -9.73 -0.47 14.30
N VAL A 489 -9.78 -0.98 15.54
CA VAL A 489 -8.60 -1.10 16.40
C VAL A 489 -7.64 -2.17 15.85
N SER A 490 -6.36 -2.10 16.22
CA SER A 490 -5.28 -2.94 15.66
C SER A 490 -5.55 -4.47 15.73
N ILE A 491 -6.35 -4.92 16.70
CA ILE A 491 -6.76 -6.33 16.87
C ILE A 491 -7.99 -6.74 16.03
N ASP A 492 -8.80 -5.78 15.58
CA ASP A 492 -10.00 -6.01 14.76
C ASP A 492 -9.70 -5.94 13.25
N ASN A 493 -8.55 -5.35 12.88
CA ASN A 493 -8.09 -5.21 11.50
C ASN A 493 -7.86 -6.57 10.83
N TYR A 494 -8.79 -6.97 9.96
CA TYR A 494 -8.78 -8.27 9.29
C TYR A 494 -9.52 -8.21 7.95
N ARG A 495 -9.07 -8.97 6.95
CA ARG A 495 -9.74 -9.08 5.64
C ARG A 495 -9.79 -10.51 5.14
N ASP A 496 -10.88 -10.84 4.47
CA ASP A 496 -11.09 -12.14 3.83
C ASP A 496 -11.82 -11.96 2.48
N LYS A 497 -11.91 -13.02 1.67
CA LYS A 497 -12.40 -12.92 0.29
C LYS A 497 -13.09 -14.18 -0.21
N THR A 498 -13.94 -13.97 -1.21
CA THR A 498 -14.48 -15.06 -2.01
C THR A 498 -13.41 -15.68 -2.92
N HIS A 499 -13.72 -16.85 -3.48
CA HIS A 499 -13.10 -17.25 -4.75
C HIS A 499 -13.50 -16.26 -5.87
N ARG A 500 -12.82 -16.29 -7.01
CA ARG A 500 -13.24 -15.53 -8.20
C ARG A 500 -14.30 -16.31 -8.98
N ILE A 501 -15.11 -15.61 -9.79
CA ILE A 501 -15.96 -16.23 -10.81
C ILE A 501 -15.46 -15.79 -12.19
N ASP A 502 -15.20 -16.75 -13.06
CA ASP A 502 -14.59 -16.48 -14.36
C ASP A 502 -15.69 -16.10 -15.38
N ASN A 503 -15.50 -14.95 -16.04
CA ASN A 503 -16.26 -14.42 -17.16
C ASN A 503 -17.76 -14.20 -16.86
N ASN A 504 -18.07 -13.55 -15.73
CA ASN A 504 -19.45 -13.15 -15.39
C ASN A 504 -19.50 -11.88 -14.51
N GLY A 505 -19.68 -10.71 -15.13
CA GLY A 505 -20.07 -9.49 -14.41
C GLY A 505 -21.58 -9.36 -14.18
N PHE A 506 -22.38 -10.00 -15.02
CA PHE A 506 -23.82 -9.78 -15.04
C PHE A 506 -24.56 -10.29 -13.80
N ASN A 507 -24.30 -11.53 -13.39
CA ASN A 507 -24.99 -12.19 -12.27
C ASN A 507 -24.15 -13.24 -11.50
N PRO A 508 -22.86 -13.00 -11.19
CA PRO A 508 -21.99 -13.98 -10.54
C PRO A 508 -22.52 -14.42 -9.17
N ARG A 509 -22.15 -15.63 -8.74
CA ARG A 509 -22.62 -16.31 -7.53
C ARG A 509 -21.44 -16.96 -6.85
N TRP A 510 -21.23 -16.70 -5.56
CA TRP A 510 -20.14 -17.28 -4.78
C TRP A 510 -20.64 -18.22 -3.68
N ASP A 511 -21.82 -17.94 -3.12
CA ASP A 511 -22.36 -18.55 -1.91
C ASP A 511 -21.33 -18.77 -0.77
N CYS A 512 -20.45 -17.77 -0.58
CA CYS A 512 -19.25 -17.88 0.23
C CYS A 512 -19.46 -17.19 1.59
N THR A 513 -19.15 -17.88 2.69
CA THR A 513 -19.35 -17.34 4.05
C THR A 513 -18.02 -16.97 4.69
N LEU A 514 -17.85 -15.69 5.00
CA LEU A 514 -16.71 -15.10 5.70
C LEU A 514 -17.09 -14.81 7.15
N SER A 515 -16.14 -14.80 8.09
CA SER A 515 -16.43 -14.57 9.51
C SER A 515 -15.31 -13.87 10.27
N PHE A 516 -15.69 -12.91 11.10
CA PHE A 516 -14.84 -11.92 11.76
C PHE A 516 -15.16 -11.87 13.26
N GLN A 517 -14.16 -11.57 14.10
CA GLN A 517 -14.29 -11.53 15.56
C GLN A 517 -13.92 -10.14 16.08
N LEU A 518 -14.90 -9.24 16.12
CA LEU A 518 -14.71 -7.84 16.54
C LEU A 518 -14.59 -7.76 18.06
N GLN A 519 -13.52 -7.15 18.57
CA GLN A 519 -13.33 -6.86 19.99
C GLN A 519 -13.91 -5.49 20.36
N VAL A 520 -13.83 -4.48 19.49
CA VAL A 520 -14.32 -3.10 19.74
C VAL A 520 -15.26 -2.66 18.61
N PRO A 521 -16.44 -3.31 18.46
CA PRO A 521 -17.32 -3.12 17.31
C PRO A 521 -17.89 -1.70 17.13
N GLU A 522 -17.90 -0.85 18.18
CA GLU A 522 -18.31 0.56 18.04
C GLU A 522 -17.31 1.41 17.23
N LEU A 523 -16.05 0.97 17.10
CA LEU A 523 -15.05 1.66 16.26
C LEU A 523 -14.94 1.07 14.85
N ALA A 524 -15.37 -0.16 14.61
CA ALA A 524 -15.18 -0.84 13.34
C ALA A 524 -15.96 -0.21 12.16
N LEU A 525 -15.28 -0.06 11.02
CA LEU A 525 -15.83 0.08 9.68
C LEU A 525 -15.81 -1.31 9.00
N VAL A 526 -16.82 -1.58 8.18
CA VAL A 526 -16.87 -2.73 7.28
C VAL A 526 -16.79 -2.21 5.85
N ARG A 527 -15.81 -2.67 5.08
CA ARG A 527 -15.57 -2.29 3.69
C ARG A 527 -15.73 -3.52 2.79
N PHE A 528 -16.52 -3.36 1.74
CA PHE A 528 -16.74 -4.35 0.69
C PHE A 528 -16.03 -3.85 -0.56
N VAL A 529 -15.17 -4.68 -1.17
CA VAL A 529 -14.44 -4.32 -2.40
C VAL A 529 -14.66 -5.39 -3.45
N VAL A 530 -14.99 -4.97 -4.66
CA VAL A 530 -15.07 -5.83 -5.84
C VAL A 530 -13.86 -5.56 -6.73
N GLU A 531 -13.10 -6.61 -7.02
CA GLU A 531 -11.97 -6.59 -7.94
C GLU A 531 -12.26 -7.45 -9.17
N ASP A 532 -11.73 -7.02 -10.31
CA ASP A 532 -11.58 -7.80 -11.53
C ASP A 532 -10.24 -8.55 -11.46
N HIS A 533 -10.24 -9.86 -11.68
CA HIS A 533 -9.02 -10.65 -11.65
C HIS A 533 -8.35 -10.71 -13.02
N ASP A 534 -7.13 -10.16 -13.11
CA ASP A 534 -6.27 -10.37 -14.27
C ASP A 534 -5.22 -11.47 -13.96
N HIS A 535 -4.94 -12.33 -14.95
CA HIS A 535 -3.96 -13.42 -14.84
C HIS A 535 -2.54 -12.98 -15.18
N THR A 536 -2.37 -11.86 -15.90
CA THR A 536 -1.08 -11.35 -16.37
C THR A 536 -0.70 -10.01 -15.73
N ALA A 537 -1.68 -9.27 -15.22
CA ALA A 537 -1.49 -7.98 -14.54
C ALA A 537 -1.99 -8.02 -13.08
N LYS A 538 -1.87 -6.88 -12.38
CA LYS A 538 -2.52 -6.69 -11.07
C LYS A 538 -4.04 -6.56 -11.27
N ASN A 539 -4.82 -7.17 -10.37
CA ASN A 539 -6.27 -7.00 -10.28
C ASN A 539 -6.71 -5.52 -10.41
N GLU A 540 -7.76 -5.26 -11.19
CA GLU A 540 -8.35 -3.93 -11.34
C GLU A 540 -9.51 -3.72 -10.35
N PHE A 541 -9.71 -2.48 -9.90
CA PHE A 541 -10.81 -2.12 -9.00
C PHE A 541 -12.12 -1.95 -9.79
N VAL A 542 -13.20 -2.62 -9.37
CA VAL A 542 -14.54 -2.49 -9.98
C VAL A 542 -15.40 -1.50 -9.19
N GLY A 543 -15.47 -1.66 -7.86
CA GLY A 543 -16.27 -0.82 -6.99
C GLY A 543 -16.16 -1.19 -5.52
N GLN A 544 -16.56 -0.28 -4.62
CA GLN A 544 -16.56 -0.50 -3.17
C GLN A 544 -17.85 -0.01 -2.49
N PHE A 545 -18.08 -0.44 -1.26
CA PHE A 545 -18.96 0.25 -0.32
C PHE A 545 -18.44 0.11 1.10
N THR A 546 -18.47 1.19 1.88
CA THR A 546 -17.92 1.24 3.25
C THR A 546 -18.92 1.88 4.20
N LEU A 547 -19.15 1.26 5.37
CA LEU A 547 -20.02 1.79 6.42
C LEU A 547 -19.53 1.39 7.83
N PRO A 548 -19.88 2.12 8.90
CA PRO A 548 -19.61 1.70 10.27
C PRO A 548 -20.41 0.44 10.62
N PHE A 549 -19.80 -0.47 11.39
CA PHE A 549 -20.47 -1.65 11.89
C PHE A 549 -21.76 -1.32 12.66
N THR A 550 -21.77 -0.20 13.39
CA THR A 550 -22.96 0.31 14.10
C THR A 550 -24.11 0.72 13.18
N SER A 551 -23.89 0.84 11.86
CA SER A 551 -24.90 1.18 10.84
C SER A 551 -25.20 0.03 9.88
N LEU A 552 -24.62 -1.17 10.11
CA LEU A 552 -24.79 -2.37 9.30
C LEU A 552 -26.03 -3.16 9.76
N ARG A 553 -26.99 -3.38 8.84
CA ARG A 553 -28.18 -4.20 9.11
C ARG A 553 -27.91 -5.71 8.95
N THR A 554 -28.61 -6.51 9.76
CA THR A 554 -28.64 -7.97 9.68
C THR A 554 -29.54 -8.48 8.55
N GLY A 555 -29.53 -9.79 8.31
CA GLY A 555 -30.40 -10.44 7.32
C GLY A 555 -29.94 -10.27 5.88
N TYR A 556 -30.85 -10.54 4.94
CA TYR A 556 -30.62 -10.45 3.50
C TYR A 556 -30.65 -8.98 3.03
N ARG A 557 -29.52 -8.44 2.56
CA ARG A 557 -29.37 -7.03 2.19
C ARG A 557 -28.65 -6.85 0.85
N HIS A 558 -28.96 -5.73 0.18
CA HIS A 558 -28.22 -5.28 -1.00
C HIS A 558 -27.20 -4.20 -0.62
N ILE A 559 -26.02 -4.29 -1.23
CA ILE A 559 -24.97 -3.27 -1.18
C ILE A 559 -24.94 -2.57 -2.53
N HIS A 560 -25.24 -1.27 -2.58
CA HIS A 560 -25.13 -0.47 -3.80
C HIS A 560 -23.70 0.05 -3.95
N LEU A 561 -22.99 -0.40 -4.99
CA LEU A 561 -21.56 -0.12 -5.14
C LEU A 561 -21.29 1.33 -5.58
N LEU A 562 -20.13 1.83 -5.18
CA LEU A 562 -19.55 3.13 -5.54
C LEU A 562 -18.27 2.92 -6.35
N LYS A 563 -17.92 3.91 -7.17
CA LYS A 563 -16.61 4.04 -7.81
C LYS A 563 -15.57 4.59 -6.82
N ALA A 564 -14.30 4.61 -7.24
CA ALA A 564 -13.20 5.17 -6.46
C ALA A 564 -13.34 6.68 -6.15
N ASP A 565 -14.17 7.42 -6.90
CA ASP A 565 -14.51 8.83 -6.63
C ASP A 565 -15.70 9.00 -5.65
N GLY A 566 -16.27 7.90 -5.14
CA GLY A 566 -17.48 7.91 -4.32
C GLY A 566 -18.80 8.07 -5.08
N SER A 567 -18.76 8.24 -6.41
CA SER A 567 -19.98 8.30 -7.24
C SER A 567 -20.61 6.92 -7.39
N SER A 568 -21.94 6.88 -7.56
CA SER A 568 -22.67 5.60 -7.66
C SER A 568 -22.27 4.80 -8.90
N LEU A 569 -22.13 3.49 -8.73
CA LEU A 569 -21.95 2.49 -9.79
C LEU A 569 -23.30 1.85 -10.20
N SER A 570 -24.43 2.39 -9.75
CA SER A 570 -25.79 1.91 -10.04
C SER A 570 -25.98 1.57 -11.53
N PRO A 571 -26.47 0.36 -11.88
CA PRO A 571 -27.16 -0.60 -11.00
C PRO A 571 -26.26 -1.66 -10.32
N ALA A 572 -24.93 -1.51 -10.37
CA ALA A 572 -24.01 -2.50 -9.80
C ALA A 572 -24.22 -2.68 -8.29
N SER A 573 -24.43 -3.92 -7.86
CA SER A 573 -24.67 -4.24 -6.45
C SER A 573 -24.21 -5.65 -6.06
N LEU A 574 -23.98 -5.84 -4.76
CA LEU A 574 -23.82 -7.15 -4.15
C LEU A 574 -25.10 -7.53 -3.39
N PHE A 575 -25.44 -8.82 -3.37
CA PHE A 575 -26.45 -9.38 -2.49
C PHE A 575 -25.80 -10.28 -1.45
N ILE A 576 -26.07 -9.99 -0.19
CA ILE A 576 -25.41 -10.65 0.95
C ILE A 576 -26.43 -11.05 2.03
N HIS A 577 -26.02 -11.93 2.93
CA HIS A 577 -26.71 -12.17 4.19
C HIS A 577 -25.77 -11.89 5.38
N VAL A 578 -26.16 -10.99 6.27
CA VAL A 578 -25.41 -10.55 7.44
C VAL A 578 -25.96 -11.21 8.71
N LYS A 579 -25.10 -11.86 9.50
CA LYS A 579 -25.43 -12.36 10.84
C LYS A 579 -24.47 -11.76 11.86
N VAL A 580 -25.03 -11.17 12.92
CA VAL A 580 -24.28 -10.67 14.07
C VAL A 580 -24.64 -11.51 15.29
N SER A 581 -23.64 -11.89 16.08
CA SER A 581 -23.85 -12.61 17.34
C SER A 581 -22.89 -12.13 18.42
N ARG A 582 -23.43 -11.63 19.54
CA ARG A 582 -22.67 -11.21 20.71
C ARG A 582 -22.52 -12.41 21.65
N ARG A 583 -21.30 -12.73 22.09
CA ARG A 583 -21.10 -13.83 23.05
C ARG A 583 -21.30 -13.31 24.48
N GLY A 584 -22.22 -13.91 25.23
CA GLY A 584 -22.30 -13.68 26.68
C GLY A 584 -21.40 -14.64 27.44
N VAL A 585 -20.47 -14.09 28.25
CA VAL A 585 -19.87 -14.62 29.50
C VAL A 585 -19.17 -16.02 29.42
N PRO A 586 -17.97 -16.25 30.01
CA PRO A 586 -17.22 -15.43 30.98
C PRO A 586 -15.84 -14.95 30.49
N ILE A 587 -15.15 -14.20 31.35
CA ILE A 587 -13.74 -13.83 31.17
C ILE A 587 -12.86 -15.08 31.33
N LYS A 588 -11.99 -15.32 30.34
CA LYS A 588 -10.86 -16.27 30.40
C LYS A 588 -9.60 -15.55 29.96
N THR A 589 -8.58 -15.54 30.79
CA THR A 589 -7.34 -14.76 30.58
C THR A 589 -6.52 -15.28 29.41
N VAL A 590 -5.64 -14.43 28.86
CA VAL A 590 -4.79 -14.77 27.70
C VAL A 590 -3.97 -16.05 27.93
N SER A 591 -3.50 -16.26 29.17
CA SER A 591 -2.79 -17.46 29.62
C SER A 591 -3.52 -18.78 29.30
N GLU A 592 -4.84 -18.85 29.49
CA GLU A 592 -5.61 -20.07 29.21
C GLU A 592 -5.74 -20.36 27.70
N ARG A 593 -5.78 -19.31 26.87
CA ARG A 593 -5.85 -19.46 25.41
C ARG A 593 -4.53 -19.99 24.83
N VAL A 594 -3.40 -19.59 25.41
CA VAL A 594 -2.06 -20.10 25.04
C VAL A 594 -1.91 -21.58 25.38
N ALA A 595 -2.49 -22.05 26.49
CA ALA A 595 -2.47 -23.47 26.85
C ALA A 595 -3.18 -24.35 25.80
N MET A 596 -4.38 -23.96 25.34
CA MET A 596 -5.11 -24.70 24.30
C MET A 596 -4.40 -24.71 22.94
N ALA A 597 -3.58 -23.70 22.63
CA ALA A 597 -2.82 -23.62 21.38
C ALA A 597 -1.66 -24.63 21.30
N LYS A 598 -1.14 -25.12 22.44
CA LYS A 598 -0.02 -26.08 22.48
C LYS A 598 -0.47 -27.56 22.52
N GLY A 599 -1.76 -27.85 22.63
CA GLY A 599 -2.29 -29.18 22.93
C GLY A 599 -2.98 -29.93 21.77
N LYS A 600 -2.33 -30.11 20.61
CA LYS A 600 -2.85 -31.00 19.53
C LYS A 600 -1.77 -31.82 18.83
N GLY A 601 -1.54 -33.04 19.32
CA GLY A 601 -0.67 -34.04 18.68
C GLY A 601 -1.32 -35.42 18.59
N LYS A 602 -1.87 -35.75 17.41
CA LYS A 602 -2.37 -37.07 16.94
C LYS A 602 -3.53 -37.74 17.73
N LEU A 603 -4.55 -38.21 16.99
CA LEU A 603 -4.66 -39.66 16.69
C LEU A 603 -5.51 -39.89 15.40
N LYS A 604 -5.85 -41.15 15.10
CA LYS A 604 -6.47 -41.62 13.83
C LYS A 604 -7.97 -41.97 13.97
N MET A 605 -8.61 -42.25 12.83
CA MET A 605 -9.93 -42.89 12.68
C MET A 605 -9.99 -44.32 13.23
N ALA A 606 -11.16 -44.73 13.76
CA ALA A 606 -11.88 -45.99 13.48
C ALA A 606 -13.29 -45.95 14.14
N ASP A 607 -14.15 -46.91 13.82
CA ASP A 607 -15.62 -46.84 13.96
C ASP A 607 -16.25 -47.37 15.27
N GLU A 608 -17.50 -46.93 15.49
CA GLU A 608 -18.70 -47.60 16.07
C GLU A 608 -18.78 -48.26 17.47
N ASN A 609 -19.94 -47.97 18.09
CA ASN A 609 -20.78 -48.72 19.06
C ASN A 609 -20.49 -48.87 20.58
N GLU A 610 -21.50 -48.39 21.32
CA GLU A 610 -22.20 -48.94 22.51
C GLU A 610 -21.48 -49.28 23.84
N THR A 611 -21.83 -48.48 24.85
CA THR A 611 -22.09 -48.84 26.28
C THR A 611 -20.92 -49.29 27.19
N ALA A 612 -21.18 -49.22 28.51
CA ALA A 612 -20.25 -49.42 29.64
C ALA A 612 -20.61 -50.71 30.42
N PRO A 613 -19.85 -51.19 31.45
CA PRO A 613 -18.76 -50.54 32.20
C PRO A 613 -17.51 -51.42 32.52
N MET A 614 -16.69 -50.95 33.47
CA MET A 614 -15.55 -51.60 34.19
C MET A 614 -15.92 -52.91 34.94
N PRO A 615 -14.98 -53.70 35.57
CA PRO A 615 -13.55 -53.48 35.85
C PRO A 615 -12.61 -54.72 35.56
N GLU A 616 -11.46 -54.77 36.25
CA GLU A 616 -10.54 -55.93 36.48
C GLU A 616 -9.54 -56.30 35.38
N LYS A 617 -8.44 -57.04 35.64
CA LYS A 617 -7.37 -56.98 36.68
C LYS A 617 -6.23 -57.95 36.21
N GLU A 618 -5.22 -58.21 37.05
CA GLU A 618 -4.05 -59.09 36.81
C GLU A 618 -3.01 -58.48 35.83
N ASP A 619 -1.71 -58.29 36.12
CA ASP A 619 -0.67 -58.94 36.96
C ASP A 619 0.27 -59.86 36.14
N LEU A 620 1.47 -60.13 36.67
CA LEU A 620 2.66 -60.80 36.09
C LEU A 620 3.49 -59.90 35.13
N GLU A 621 4.77 -59.59 35.36
CA GLU A 621 5.99 -60.44 35.53
C GLU A 621 6.57 -60.91 34.16
N ASP A 622 7.89 -60.87 33.89
CA ASP A 622 9.04 -60.51 34.75
C ASP A 622 10.33 -60.06 34.00
N HIS A 623 11.31 -59.57 34.78
CA HIS A 623 12.78 -59.56 34.62
C HIS A 623 13.44 -59.13 33.27
N GLY A 624 14.51 -58.32 33.26
CA GLY A 624 15.17 -57.59 34.36
C GLY A 624 16.63 -57.16 34.08
N HIS A 625 17.18 -56.34 34.99
CA HIS A 625 18.62 -56.17 35.33
C HIS A 625 19.62 -55.62 34.27
N CYS A 626 20.67 -54.87 34.63
CA CYS A 626 21.04 -54.29 35.94
C CYS A 626 21.86 -52.97 35.81
N SER A 627 21.89 -52.26 36.96
CA SER A 627 22.83 -51.27 37.54
C SER A 627 23.92 -50.53 36.73
N ASP A 628 24.14 -49.26 37.12
CA ASP A 628 25.31 -48.74 37.87
C ASP A 628 25.15 -47.18 37.95
N CYS A 629 24.88 -46.55 39.10
CA CYS A 629 25.82 -46.06 40.14
C CYS A 629 26.96 -45.15 39.59
N GLU A 630 27.34 -44.00 40.19
CA GLU A 630 27.00 -43.38 41.48
C GLU A 630 27.50 -41.89 41.56
N ASN A 631 27.33 -41.23 42.72
CA ASN A 631 27.84 -39.90 43.14
C ASN A 631 27.13 -38.67 42.51
N GLU A 632 26.50 -37.72 43.22
CA GLU A 632 26.72 -37.01 44.52
C GLU A 632 27.46 -35.66 44.40
N ASP A 633 26.82 -34.62 44.93
CA ASP A 633 27.34 -33.25 45.09
C ASP A 633 28.24 -33.12 46.32
N HIS A 634 29.16 -32.15 46.34
CA HIS A 634 29.52 -31.44 47.57
C HIS A 634 30.04 -30.01 47.31
N HIS A 635 29.64 -29.06 48.17
CA HIS A 635 30.16 -27.69 48.21
C HIS A 635 31.59 -27.61 48.78
N PHE A 636 32.27 -26.48 48.54
CA PHE A 636 32.77 -25.62 49.64
C PHE A 636 32.82 -24.15 49.19
N ASP A 637 33.19 -23.24 50.10
CA ASP A 637 32.63 -21.88 50.22
C ASP A 637 33.70 -20.77 50.44
N ASP A 638 33.23 -19.51 50.43
CA ASP A 638 33.79 -18.30 51.05
C ASP A 638 34.96 -17.55 50.35
N GLY A 639 35.12 -16.22 50.55
CA GLY A 639 36.39 -15.53 50.23
C GLY A 639 36.52 -14.07 49.69
N ASP A 640 35.59 -13.14 49.93
CA ASP A 640 35.85 -11.67 50.13
C ASP A 640 36.45 -10.70 49.03
N LYS A 641 35.75 -9.57 48.80
CA LYS A 641 36.18 -8.18 48.35
C LYS A 641 37.06 -7.97 47.07
N ASP A 642 37.07 -6.81 46.38
CA ASP A 642 36.47 -5.47 46.58
C ASP A 642 36.05 -4.77 45.24
N GLN A 643 35.60 -3.52 45.31
CA GLN A 643 34.91 -2.69 44.30
C GLN A 643 35.60 -2.43 42.94
N GLY A 644 34.77 -2.31 41.89
CA GLY A 644 35.06 -1.66 40.61
C GLY A 644 33.77 -1.47 39.78
N ASP A 645 33.45 -0.24 39.37
CA ASP A 645 32.15 0.14 38.77
C ASP A 645 32.22 0.34 37.26
N ASP A 646 31.34 -0.32 36.50
CA ASP A 646 30.94 0.05 35.13
C ASP A 646 29.59 -0.58 34.74
N THR A 647 28.50 0.20 34.84
CA THR A 647 27.17 -0.17 34.31
C THR A 647 26.97 0.41 32.90
N GLY A 648 26.39 -0.28 31.93
CA GLY A 648 25.72 -1.58 31.97
C GLY A 648 24.70 -1.69 30.83
N VAL A 649 25.16 -1.94 29.59
CA VAL A 649 24.30 -2.03 28.40
C VAL A 649 23.87 -3.48 28.16
N ASN A 650 22.59 -3.79 28.38
CA ASN A 650 21.98 -5.08 28.04
C ASN A 650 20.51 -4.84 27.64
N SER A 651 20.11 -5.11 26.39
CA SER A 651 19.72 -6.41 25.81
C SER A 651 18.20 -6.65 25.93
N LEU A 652 17.48 -6.57 24.81
CA LEU A 652 16.03 -6.81 24.75
C LEU A 652 15.73 -8.28 24.33
N PRO A 653 14.64 -8.90 24.83
CA PRO A 653 14.31 -10.29 24.51
C PRO A 653 13.91 -10.52 23.05
N ALA A 654 14.18 -11.72 22.54
CA ALA A 654 13.91 -12.13 21.16
C ALA A 654 12.44 -11.99 20.72
N ASP A 655 11.49 -12.16 21.65
CA ASP A 655 10.05 -12.06 21.33
C ASP A 655 9.67 -10.66 20.80
N LYS A 656 10.32 -9.60 21.30
CA LYS A 656 10.09 -8.22 20.83
C LYS A 656 10.67 -7.95 19.44
N LEU A 657 11.66 -8.72 18.99
CA LEU A 657 12.19 -8.58 17.62
C LEU A 657 11.17 -9.05 16.57
N GLN A 658 10.39 -10.10 16.85
CA GLN A 658 9.31 -10.53 15.93
C GLN A 658 8.13 -9.55 15.88
N GLU A 659 7.77 -8.91 17.00
CA GLU A 659 6.74 -7.86 17.01
C GLU A 659 7.19 -6.60 16.25
N ILE A 660 8.46 -6.21 16.38
CA ILE A 660 9.05 -5.10 15.61
C ILE A 660 9.08 -5.42 14.10
N GLN A 661 9.45 -6.65 13.70
CA GLN A 661 9.50 -7.02 12.28
C GLN A 661 8.09 -7.04 11.64
N LYS A 662 7.07 -7.56 12.35
CA LYS A 662 5.67 -7.45 11.91
C LYS A 662 5.16 -6.01 11.83
N ALA A 663 5.57 -5.13 12.75
CA ALA A 663 5.19 -3.72 12.69
C ALA A 663 5.79 -3.04 11.43
N ILE A 664 7.00 -3.41 11.01
CA ILE A 664 7.65 -2.86 9.81
C ILE A 664 6.93 -3.31 8.52
N GLU A 665 6.45 -4.56 8.46
CA GLU A 665 5.58 -5.03 7.37
C GLU A 665 4.27 -4.19 7.31
N LEU A 666 3.61 -3.93 8.44
CA LEU A 666 2.37 -3.14 8.49
C LEU A 666 2.56 -1.67 8.05
N PHE A 667 3.70 -1.04 8.36
CA PHE A 667 3.95 0.35 7.95
C PHE A 667 4.29 0.52 6.46
N SER A 668 4.37 -0.55 5.68
CA SER A 668 4.74 -0.52 4.26
C SER A 668 3.56 -0.27 3.30
N VAL A 669 2.63 0.62 3.67
CA VAL A 669 1.53 1.11 2.80
C VAL A 669 1.83 2.50 2.20
N GLY A 670 3.10 2.70 1.81
CA GLY A 670 3.43 3.62 0.73
C GLY A 670 3.50 2.84 -0.59
N GLN A 671 3.04 3.40 -1.72
CA GLN A 671 3.31 2.76 -3.01
C GLN A 671 4.83 2.79 -3.26
N GLY A 672 5.47 1.63 -3.09
CA GLY A 672 6.89 1.45 -3.35
C GLY A 672 7.30 1.92 -4.76
N PRO A 673 8.58 2.23 -4.98
CA PRO A 673 9.07 2.64 -6.29
C PRO A 673 8.72 1.60 -7.36
N ALA A 674 8.38 2.05 -8.57
CA ALA A 674 7.74 1.21 -9.58
C ALA A 674 8.52 -0.07 -9.87
N LYS A 675 7.86 -1.23 -9.81
CA LYS A 675 8.49 -2.52 -10.17
C LYS A 675 8.22 -2.93 -11.64
N THR A 676 7.34 -2.22 -12.37
CA THR A 676 7.02 -2.46 -13.80
C THR A 676 6.89 -1.17 -14.63
N MET A 677 6.96 -1.28 -15.96
CA MET A 677 6.71 -0.15 -16.90
C MET A 677 5.27 0.37 -16.82
N GLU A 678 4.32 -0.48 -16.46
CA GLU A 678 2.89 -0.15 -16.36
C GLU A 678 2.55 0.59 -15.07
N GLU A 679 3.30 0.31 -13.99
CA GLU A 679 3.28 1.16 -12.81
C GLU A 679 3.98 2.50 -13.07
N ALA A 680 5.03 2.51 -13.89
CA ALA A 680 5.78 3.72 -14.22
C ALA A 680 4.98 4.68 -15.12
N SER A 681 4.31 4.19 -16.16
CA SER A 681 3.48 5.05 -17.03
C SER A 681 2.28 5.69 -16.31
N ARG A 682 1.93 5.21 -15.12
CA ARG A 682 0.90 5.77 -14.23
C ARG A 682 1.46 6.74 -13.18
N ARG A 683 2.77 7.05 -13.19
CA ARG A 683 3.46 7.94 -12.23
C ARG A 683 4.09 9.15 -12.93
N SER A 684 4.07 10.31 -12.29
CA SER A 684 4.87 11.48 -12.69
C SER A 684 6.26 11.42 -12.04
N TYR A 685 7.30 11.79 -12.79
CA TYR A 685 8.70 11.68 -12.38
C TYR A 685 9.40 13.05 -12.38
N GLN A 686 8.78 14.03 -11.71
CA GLN A 686 9.16 15.46 -11.68
C GLN A 686 10.67 15.78 -11.66
N PHE A 687 11.49 14.95 -11.02
CA PHE A 687 12.96 15.06 -11.12
C PHE A 687 13.46 14.71 -12.54
N TRP A 688 13.29 13.45 -12.98
CA TRP A 688 13.71 12.95 -14.29
C TRP A 688 13.07 13.67 -15.47
N ASP A 689 11.85 14.18 -15.29
CA ASP A 689 11.18 15.04 -16.27
C ASP A 689 12.02 16.31 -16.56
N THR A 690 12.76 16.82 -15.57
CA THR A 690 13.70 17.96 -15.70
C THR A 690 15.16 17.58 -15.98
N GLN A 691 15.50 16.30 -16.10
CA GLN A 691 16.87 15.84 -16.42
C GLN A 691 17.00 15.48 -17.92
N PRO A 692 18.21 15.52 -18.51
CA PRO A 692 18.45 15.05 -19.87
C PRO A 692 18.41 13.51 -19.92
N VAL A 693 17.21 12.94 -19.88
CA VAL A 693 16.91 11.51 -20.07
C VAL A 693 15.66 11.37 -20.96
N PRO A 694 15.53 10.29 -21.75
CA PRO A 694 14.37 10.10 -22.63
C PRO A 694 13.05 10.05 -21.84
N LYS A 695 11.97 10.57 -22.41
CA LYS A 695 10.67 10.70 -21.71
C LYS A 695 9.76 9.48 -21.93
N LEU A 696 8.83 9.29 -21.00
CA LEU A 696 7.74 8.32 -21.14
C LEU A 696 6.91 8.66 -22.40
N GLY A 697 6.79 7.70 -23.32
CA GLY A 697 6.14 7.88 -24.62
C GLY A 697 7.05 8.36 -25.76
N GLU A 698 8.31 8.72 -25.50
CA GLU A 698 9.24 9.15 -26.54
C GLU A 698 9.68 7.98 -27.45
N VAL A 699 9.33 8.04 -28.73
CA VAL A 699 9.77 7.07 -29.75
C VAL A 699 11.17 7.46 -30.25
N VAL A 700 12.17 6.90 -29.60
CA VAL A 700 13.60 7.11 -29.92
C VAL A 700 14.03 6.12 -31.00
N THR A 701 14.36 6.63 -32.18
CA THR A 701 14.78 5.85 -33.37
C THR A 701 16.27 5.97 -33.71
N SER A 702 16.99 6.89 -33.07
CA SER A 702 18.43 7.12 -33.22
C SER A 702 19.11 7.27 -31.86
N HIS A 703 20.44 7.24 -31.82
CA HIS A 703 21.21 7.41 -30.59
C HIS A 703 22.15 8.63 -30.64
N GLY A 704 22.48 9.18 -29.47
CA GLY A 704 23.33 10.35 -29.31
C GLY A 704 22.99 11.16 -28.05
N SER A 705 23.74 12.25 -27.82
CA SER A 705 23.50 13.15 -26.69
C SER A 705 22.11 13.80 -26.75
N ILE A 706 21.55 14.13 -25.59
CA ILE A 706 20.23 14.79 -25.48
C ILE A 706 20.37 16.31 -25.43
N GLU A 707 21.24 16.78 -24.55
CA GLU A 707 21.74 18.15 -24.48
C GLU A 707 23.20 18.17 -24.98
N PRO A 708 23.65 19.26 -25.63
CA PRO A 708 25.07 19.43 -25.92
C PRO A 708 25.89 19.56 -24.63
N ASP A 709 27.16 19.18 -24.73
CA ASP A 709 28.16 19.36 -23.68
C ASP A 709 28.30 20.88 -23.38
N LYS A 710 28.53 21.27 -22.12
CA LYS A 710 28.29 22.66 -21.65
C LYS A 710 29.56 23.38 -21.20
N ASP A 711 29.86 24.50 -21.86
CA ASP A 711 31.04 25.33 -21.56
C ASP A 711 30.97 25.98 -20.16
N ASN A 712 29.80 26.49 -19.77
CA ASN A 712 29.60 27.21 -18.50
C ASN A 712 29.02 26.28 -17.43
N ILE A 713 29.87 25.78 -16.54
CA ILE A 713 29.49 24.88 -15.43
C ILE A 713 29.54 25.62 -14.10
N ARG A 714 28.62 25.29 -13.17
CA ARG A 714 28.55 25.91 -11.84
C ARG A 714 29.73 25.46 -10.96
N GLU A 715 30.64 26.38 -10.66
CA GLU A 715 31.80 26.16 -9.78
C GLU A 715 31.41 25.88 -8.31
N GLU A 716 30.38 26.55 -7.79
CA GLU A 716 29.91 26.37 -6.42
C GLU A 716 29.09 25.08 -6.22
N PRO A 717 29.22 24.35 -5.10
CA PRO A 717 28.32 23.26 -4.72
C PRO A 717 26.84 23.66 -4.70
N TYR A 718 25.93 22.70 -4.87
CA TYR A 718 24.50 22.93 -4.64
C TYR A 718 24.18 23.11 -3.15
N THR A 719 23.23 23.99 -2.81
CA THR A 719 22.85 24.25 -1.42
C THR A 719 22.16 23.02 -0.80
N LEU A 720 22.66 22.55 0.34
CA LEU A 720 22.02 21.52 1.15
C LEU A 720 20.98 22.12 2.11
N PRO A 721 20.02 21.32 2.63
CA PRO A 721 19.13 21.76 3.71
C PRO A 721 19.91 22.15 4.97
N GLN A 722 19.35 23.03 5.79
CA GLN A 722 20.01 23.51 7.01
C GLN A 722 20.37 22.34 7.95
N GLY A 723 21.61 22.35 8.45
CA GLY A 723 22.15 21.30 9.32
C GLY A 723 22.91 20.19 8.61
N PHE A 724 23.06 20.23 7.28
CA PHE A 724 23.88 19.29 6.51
C PHE A 724 25.02 20.00 5.76
N CYS A 725 26.15 19.30 5.58
CA CYS A 725 27.29 19.76 4.78
C CYS A 725 27.74 18.67 3.79
N TRP A 726 28.37 19.11 2.70
CA TRP A 726 29.01 18.21 1.73
C TRP A 726 30.30 17.61 2.30
N ASP A 727 30.62 16.43 1.80
CA ASP A 727 31.91 15.77 2.01
C ASP A 727 32.45 15.24 0.66
N ALA A 728 33.74 14.93 0.62
CA ALA A 728 34.42 14.20 -0.44
C ALA A 728 35.23 13.10 0.24
N LEU A 729 34.70 11.87 0.24
CA LEU A 729 35.16 10.81 1.13
C LEU A 729 36.52 10.28 0.68
N ASP A 730 37.56 10.55 1.46
CA ASP A 730 38.81 9.80 1.31
C ASP A 730 38.65 8.37 1.85
N LEU A 731 38.32 7.45 0.95
CA LEU A 731 38.29 6.00 1.21
C LEU A 731 39.68 5.39 1.48
N GLY A 732 40.76 6.19 1.44
CA GLY A 732 42.09 5.81 1.90
C GLY A 732 42.23 5.86 3.42
N ASN A 733 41.37 6.63 4.09
CA ASN A 733 41.23 6.63 5.54
C ASN A 733 40.33 5.45 5.98
N PRO A 734 40.85 4.46 6.75
CA PRO A 734 40.06 3.30 7.16
C PRO A 734 38.83 3.65 8.00
N ALA A 735 38.83 4.79 8.70
CA ALA A 735 37.66 5.26 9.45
C ALA A 735 36.52 5.69 8.50
N VAL A 736 36.84 6.46 7.45
CA VAL A 736 35.86 6.93 6.45
C VAL A 736 35.33 5.76 5.61
N LEU A 737 36.18 4.80 5.25
CA LEU A 737 35.76 3.56 4.59
C LEU A 737 34.83 2.73 5.48
N LYS A 738 35.09 2.65 6.80
CA LYS A 738 34.20 2.00 7.78
C LYS A 738 32.88 2.75 7.98
N GLU A 739 32.86 4.07 7.92
CA GLU A 739 31.62 4.87 7.92
C GLU A 739 30.78 4.60 6.66
N LEU A 740 31.40 4.55 5.48
CA LEU A 740 30.71 4.21 4.23
C LEU A 740 30.15 2.78 4.25
N TYR A 741 30.95 1.80 4.68
CA TYR A 741 30.51 0.43 4.91
C TYR A 741 29.26 0.39 5.80
N THR A 742 29.30 1.09 6.94
CA THR A 742 28.18 1.15 7.89
C THR A 742 26.95 1.78 7.27
N LEU A 743 27.09 2.90 6.52
CA LEU A 743 25.99 3.53 5.81
C LEU A 743 25.34 2.57 4.80
N LEU A 744 26.14 1.89 3.97
CA LEU A 744 25.65 1.02 2.90
C LEU A 744 24.97 -0.24 3.46
N ASN A 745 25.59 -0.93 4.42
CA ASN A 745 25.01 -2.12 5.06
C ASN A 745 23.70 -1.77 5.80
N GLU A 746 23.66 -0.65 6.53
CA GLU A 746 22.42 -0.22 7.21
C GLU A 746 21.34 0.35 6.27
N ASN A 747 21.69 0.97 5.13
CA ASN A 747 20.79 1.87 4.39
C ASN A 747 20.78 1.78 2.85
N TYR A 748 21.53 0.88 2.19
CA TYR A 748 21.50 0.77 0.72
C TYR A 748 20.45 -0.24 0.25
N VAL A 749 20.76 -1.54 0.26
CA VAL A 749 19.89 -2.63 -0.21
C VAL A 749 19.50 -3.56 0.93
N GLU A 750 18.21 -3.88 0.99
CA GLU A 750 17.53 -4.77 1.93
C GLU A 750 16.36 -5.39 1.16
N ASP A 751 16.04 -6.65 1.44
CA ASP A 751 14.89 -7.35 0.86
C ASP A 751 13.55 -6.86 1.43
N ASP A 752 12.44 -7.08 0.71
CA ASP A 752 11.11 -6.59 1.13
C ASP A 752 10.70 -7.12 2.54
N ASP A 753 11.24 -8.28 2.97
CA ASP A 753 10.99 -8.94 4.26
C ASP A 753 12.02 -8.57 5.38
N ASN A 754 13.09 -7.84 5.05
CA ASN A 754 14.22 -7.51 5.95
C ASN A 754 14.97 -8.74 6.53
N MET A 755 15.11 -9.83 5.76
CA MET A 755 15.89 -11.02 6.16
C MET A 755 17.36 -10.94 5.72
N PHE A 756 17.68 -10.21 4.64
CA PHE A 756 19.00 -10.16 4.01
C PHE A 756 19.46 -8.72 3.69
N ARG A 757 20.73 -8.43 3.98
CA ARG A 757 21.41 -7.17 3.60
C ARG A 757 22.74 -7.47 2.93
N PHE A 758 23.06 -6.76 1.84
CA PHE A 758 24.35 -6.94 1.16
C PHE A 758 25.51 -6.42 2.02
N ASP A 759 26.48 -7.31 2.24
CA ASP A 759 27.66 -7.07 3.08
C ASP A 759 28.84 -6.69 2.16
N TYR A 760 28.80 -5.46 1.66
CA TYR A 760 29.82 -4.89 0.78
C TYR A 760 31.13 -4.68 1.54
N SER A 761 32.00 -5.69 1.62
CA SER A 761 33.25 -5.61 2.39
C SER A 761 34.11 -4.38 2.02
N PRO A 762 34.91 -3.83 2.96
CA PRO A 762 35.76 -2.67 2.69
C PRO A 762 36.65 -2.83 1.45
N ASP A 763 37.20 -4.02 1.21
CA ASP A 763 38.05 -4.31 0.06
C ASP A 763 37.24 -4.42 -1.25
N PHE A 764 36.01 -4.94 -1.20
CA PHE A 764 35.08 -4.90 -2.34
C PHE A 764 34.68 -3.46 -2.70
N LEU A 765 34.43 -2.60 -1.70
CA LEU A 765 34.16 -1.18 -1.93
C LEU A 765 35.36 -0.46 -2.53
N LEU A 766 36.59 -0.78 -2.12
CA LEU A 766 37.80 -0.26 -2.77
C LEU A 766 37.91 -0.75 -4.21
N TRP A 767 37.59 -2.02 -4.48
CA TRP A 767 37.59 -2.60 -5.83
C TRP A 767 36.56 -1.94 -6.77
N SER A 768 35.32 -1.72 -6.33
CA SER A 768 34.28 -1.09 -7.17
C SER A 768 34.36 0.44 -7.26
N LEU A 769 34.94 1.13 -6.26
CA LEU A 769 35.00 2.60 -6.22
C LEU A 769 36.33 3.20 -6.68
N ARG A 770 37.38 2.39 -6.90
CA ARG A 770 38.72 2.86 -7.31
C ARG A 770 39.35 2.13 -8.51
N PRO A 771 38.64 1.97 -9.65
CA PRO A 771 39.26 1.53 -10.90
C PRO A 771 40.24 2.58 -11.44
N PRO A 772 41.12 2.23 -12.40
CA PRO A 772 42.05 3.18 -13.03
C PRO A 772 41.34 4.48 -13.48
N GLY A 773 41.94 5.63 -13.15
CA GLY A 773 41.37 6.95 -13.47
C GLY A 773 40.30 7.48 -12.52
N TRP A 774 39.94 6.78 -11.44
CA TRP A 774 39.01 7.30 -10.42
C TRP A 774 39.47 8.63 -9.80
N LEU A 775 38.52 9.48 -9.39
CA LEU A 775 38.78 10.82 -8.84
C LEU A 775 38.13 11.01 -7.45
N PRO A 776 38.86 11.44 -6.40
CA PRO A 776 38.32 11.56 -5.04
C PRO A 776 37.08 12.45 -4.90
N GLN A 777 36.99 13.54 -5.68
CA GLN A 777 35.85 14.44 -5.69
C GLN A 777 34.54 13.75 -6.10
N TRP A 778 34.61 12.62 -6.81
CA TRP A 778 33.43 11.84 -7.21
C TRP A 778 32.87 10.95 -6.10
N HIS A 779 33.58 10.76 -4.98
CA HIS A 779 33.07 10.07 -3.78
C HIS A 779 32.28 11.06 -2.92
N CYS A 780 31.10 11.47 -3.40
CA CYS A 780 30.32 12.56 -2.86
C CYS A 780 29.45 12.14 -1.66
N GLY A 781 29.70 12.72 -0.49
CA GLY A 781 28.97 12.43 0.75
C GLY A 781 28.18 13.61 1.30
N VAL A 782 27.21 13.31 2.16
CA VAL A 782 26.48 14.29 2.99
C VAL A 782 26.61 13.91 4.45
N ARG A 783 27.08 14.87 5.27
CA ARG A 783 27.20 14.75 6.73
C ARG A 783 26.23 15.68 7.45
N VAL A 784 25.87 15.31 8.67
CA VAL A 784 25.14 16.18 9.62
C VAL A 784 26.11 17.08 10.35
N ILE A 785 25.90 18.40 10.34
CA ILE A 785 26.84 19.39 10.91
C ILE A 785 27.00 19.22 12.43
N SER A 786 25.95 18.84 13.15
CA SER A 786 25.97 18.80 14.63
C SER A 786 26.68 17.59 15.25
N ASN A 787 26.99 16.55 14.47
CA ASN A 787 27.66 15.34 14.96
C ASN A 787 28.57 14.64 13.93
N HIS A 788 28.80 15.27 12.78
CA HIS A 788 29.59 14.77 11.64
C HIS A 788 29.18 13.39 11.06
N LYS A 789 28.05 12.79 11.47
CA LYS A 789 27.64 11.46 10.95
C LYS A 789 27.35 11.54 9.46
N LEU A 790 27.94 10.62 8.69
CA LEU A 790 27.62 10.36 7.29
C LEU A 790 26.19 9.82 7.14
N VAL A 791 25.39 10.43 6.26
CA VAL A 791 23.96 10.12 6.09
C VAL A 791 23.49 10.05 4.64
N GLY A 792 24.37 10.32 3.67
CA GLY A 792 24.12 10.10 2.25
C GLY A 792 25.43 9.98 1.48
N PHE A 793 25.40 9.23 0.39
CA PHE A 793 26.53 8.97 -0.49
C PHE A 793 26.06 8.77 -1.93
N ILE A 794 26.91 9.14 -2.89
CA ILE A 794 26.83 8.76 -4.30
C ILE A 794 28.26 8.73 -4.86
N SER A 795 28.53 7.82 -5.78
CA SER A 795 29.85 7.70 -6.42
C SER A 795 29.76 7.75 -7.94
N ALA A 796 30.84 8.18 -8.59
CA ALA A 796 31.08 8.01 -10.01
C ALA A 796 32.47 7.41 -10.25
N ILE A 797 32.61 6.58 -11.27
CA ILE A 797 33.88 6.02 -11.77
C ILE A 797 33.95 6.26 -13.29
N PRO A 798 35.15 6.42 -13.90
CA PRO A 798 35.26 6.63 -15.35
C PRO A 798 34.88 5.35 -16.10
N ALA A 799 34.27 5.49 -17.29
CA ALA A 799 33.96 4.36 -18.15
C ALA A 799 33.91 4.76 -19.63
N ASN A 800 34.53 3.96 -20.49
CA ASN A 800 34.34 4.03 -21.94
C ASN A 800 33.24 3.04 -22.34
N ILE A 801 32.10 3.52 -22.83
CA ILE A 801 30.94 2.68 -23.13
C ILE A 801 30.58 2.75 -24.61
N ARG A 802 30.52 1.58 -25.25
CA ARG A 802 29.95 1.39 -26.60
C ARG A 802 28.43 1.42 -26.50
N ILE A 803 27.81 2.30 -27.28
CA ILE A 803 26.36 2.43 -27.44
C ILE A 803 26.07 2.37 -28.95
N TYR A 804 25.60 1.22 -29.41
CA TYR A 804 25.52 0.83 -30.82
C TYR A 804 26.91 0.91 -31.50
N ASP A 805 27.09 1.79 -32.49
CA ASP A 805 28.35 1.99 -33.22
C ASP A 805 29.26 3.08 -32.62
N VAL A 806 28.75 3.89 -31.67
CA VAL A 806 29.52 4.95 -31.02
C VAL A 806 30.14 4.46 -29.71
N VAL A 807 31.44 4.67 -29.52
CA VAL A 807 32.07 4.61 -28.19
C VAL A 807 32.09 6.02 -27.61
N LYS A 808 31.57 6.19 -26.39
CA LYS A 808 31.55 7.49 -25.68
C LYS A 808 32.16 7.32 -24.29
N GLU A 809 33.14 8.18 -24.02
CA GLU A 809 33.70 8.41 -22.68
C GLU A 809 32.64 9.05 -21.78
N MET A 810 32.42 8.46 -20.61
CA MET A 810 31.41 8.86 -19.63
C MET A 810 31.78 8.35 -18.22
N VAL A 811 30.84 8.37 -17.28
CA VAL A 811 31.00 7.76 -15.95
C VAL A 811 29.93 6.70 -15.65
N GLU A 812 30.24 5.73 -14.81
CA GLU A 812 29.26 4.84 -14.19
C GLU A 812 28.89 5.38 -12.79
N ILE A 813 27.59 5.49 -12.49
CA ILE A 813 27.09 6.01 -11.21
C ILE A 813 26.67 4.86 -10.29
N ASN A 814 27.44 4.66 -9.22
CA ASN A 814 27.27 3.55 -8.29
C ASN A 814 26.93 4.05 -6.87
N TYR A 815 26.36 3.18 -6.04
CA TYR A 815 26.14 3.38 -4.58
C TYR A 815 25.38 4.65 -4.16
N LEU A 816 24.38 5.11 -4.94
CA LEU A 816 23.46 6.17 -4.48
C LEU A 816 22.65 5.68 -3.26
N CYS A 817 23.11 6.08 -2.08
CA CYS A 817 22.53 5.72 -0.80
C CYS A 817 22.12 6.98 -0.03
N VAL A 818 20.92 6.98 0.53
CA VAL A 818 20.49 7.97 1.53
C VAL A 818 19.94 7.21 2.74
N HIS A 819 20.43 7.58 3.92
CA HIS A 819 20.01 7.04 5.20
C HIS A 819 18.48 7.01 5.30
N LYS A 820 17.89 5.87 5.68
CA LYS A 820 16.45 5.57 5.51
C LYS A 820 15.54 6.71 5.98
N LYS A 821 15.82 7.27 7.17
CA LYS A 821 15.07 8.39 7.79
C LYS A 821 15.17 9.76 7.07
N LEU A 822 16.00 9.88 6.02
CA LEU A 822 16.21 11.10 5.23
C LEU A 822 15.83 10.97 3.75
N ARG A 823 15.50 9.75 3.26
CA ARG A 823 15.15 9.50 1.85
C ARG A 823 14.03 10.43 1.35
N SER A 824 13.06 10.74 2.22
CA SER A 824 11.94 11.64 1.95
C SER A 824 12.27 13.13 1.97
N LYS A 825 13.43 13.56 2.51
CA LYS A 825 13.86 14.98 2.53
C LYS A 825 14.47 15.46 1.20
N ARG A 826 14.14 14.82 0.08
CA ARG A 826 14.67 15.09 -1.28
C ARG A 826 16.20 15.13 -1.40
N VAL A 827 16.95 14.50 -0.49
CA VAL A 827 18.43 14.53 -0.50
C VAL A 827 19.01 13.84 -1.74
N ALA A 828 18.40 12.75 -2.24
CA ALA A 828 18.88 12.03 -3.42
C ALA A 828 18.89 12.89 -4.72
N PRO A 829 17.82 13.63 -5.09
CA PRO A 829 17.87 14.63 -6.15
C PRO A 829 18.99 15.68 -6.03
N VAL A 830 19.39 16.07 -4.80
CA VAL A 830 20.47 17.03 -4.56
C VAL A 830 21.84 16.37 -4.70
N LEU A 831 22.00 15.13 -4.20
CA LEU A 831 23.18 14.28 -4.44
C LEU A 831 23.43 14.05 -5.94
N ILE A 832 22.38 13.71 -6.72
CA ILE A 832 22.49 13.52 -8.17
C ILE A 832 22.96 14.82 -8.85
N ARG A 833 22.35 15.96 -8.52
CA ARG A 833 22.76 17.26 -9.10
C ARG A 833 24.20 17.65 -8.74
N GLU A 834 24.65 17.35 -7.53
CA GLU A 834 26.03 17.63 -7.11
C GLU A 834 27.04 16.68 -7.76
N ILE A 835 26.77 15.37 -7.90
CA ILE A 835 27.70 14.49 -8.63
C ILE A 835 27.75 14.87 -10.12
N THR A 836 26.61 15.15 -10.76
CA THR A 836 26.59 15.65 -12.15
C THR A 836 27.42 16.93 -12.27
N ARG A 837 27.35 17.85 -11.31
CA ARG A 837 28.19 19.06 -11.30
C ARG A 837 29.69 18.74 -11.20
N ARG A 838 30.09 17.84 -10.28
CA ARG A 838 31.50 17.41 -10.10
C ARG A 838 32.05 16.55 -11.24
N VAL A 839 31.17 15.88 -11.99
CA VAL A 839 31.50 15.08 -13.19
C VAL A 839 31.64 16.00 -14.41
N ASN A 840 30.67 16.90 -14.63
CA ASN A 840 30.74 17.92 -15.68
C ASN A 840 31.99 18.81 -15.54
N LEU A 841 32.38 19.21 -14.32
CA LEU A 841 33.60 19.98 -14.05
C LEU A 841 34.91 19.26 -14.48
N GLN A 842 34.86 18.00 -14.88
CA GLN A 842 36.00 17.24 -15.40
C GLN A 842 35.85 16.90 -16.90
N GLY A 843 34.85 17.47 -17.59
CA GLY A 843 34.62 17.28 -19.03
C GLY A 843 33.66 16.14 -19.41
N PHE A 844 33.16 15.39 -18.44
CA PHE A 844 32.24 14.26 -18.66
C PHE A 844 30.79 14.77 -18.53
N PHE A 845 29.94 14.59 -19.55
CA PHE A 845 28.56 15.11 -19.55
C PHE A 845 27.47 14.04 -19.66
N GLN A 846 27.88 12.77 -19.72
CA GLN A 846 27.03 11.59 -19.89
C GLN A 846 27.36 10.57 -18.77
N ALA A 847 26.44 9.64 -18.50
CA ALA A 847 26.70 8.56 -17.54
C ALA A 847 25.86 7.30 -17.82
N ALA A 848 26.31 6.15 -17.34
CA ALA A 848 25.53 4.92 -17.25
C ALA A 848 25.19 4.59 -15.79
N TYR A 849 24.03 3.97 -15.55
CA TYR A 849 23.62 3.52 -14.22
C TYR A 849 22.54 2.43 -14.31
N THR A 850 22.34 1.71 -13.21
CA THR A 850 21.21 0.76 -13.08
C THR A 850 20.33 1.09 -11.89
N ALA A 851 19.11 0.53 -11.89
CA ALA A 851 18.22 0.57 -10.75
C ALA A 851 17.39 -0.73 -10.66
N GLY A 852 17.15 -1.24 -9.45
CA GLY A 852 16.16 -2.31 -9.19
C GLY A 852 14.71 -1.83 -9.26
N VAL A 853 14.48 -0.62 -9.77
CA VAL A 853 13.18 0.07 -9.85
C VAL A 853 13.06 0.78 -11.19
N VAL A 854 11.83 0.95 -11.66
CA VAL A 854 11.54 1.58 -12.95
C VAL A 854 11.47 3.10 -12.81
N LEU A 855 12.39 3.73 -13.52
CA LEU A 855 12.44 5.15 -13.87
C LEU A 855 12.07 5.32 -15.37
N PRO A 856 11.74 6.53 -15.85
CA PRO A 856 11.35 6.77 -17.24
C PRO A 856 12.31 6.18 -18.28
N LYS A 857 11.76 5.32 -19.14
CA LYS A 857 12.37 4.65 -20.29
C LYS A 857 13.81 4.15 -20.10
N PRO A 858 14.01 2.95 -19.52
CA PRO A 858 15.31 2.29 -19.58
C PRO A 858 15.73 1.96 -21.01
N VAL A 859 17.04 1.83 -21.21
CA VAL A 859 17.63 1.39 -22.47
C VAL A 859 17.59 -0.13 -22.60
N GLY A 860 17.63 -0.86 -21.48
CA GLY A 860 17.46 -2.31 -21.42
C GLY A 860 16.96 -2.78 -20.06
N THR A 861 16.33 -3.96 -20.02
CA THR A 861 15.83 -4.61 -18.80
C THR A 861 16.39 -6.02 -18.71
N CYS A 862 16.96 -6.37 -17.57
CA CYS A 862 17.47 -7.71 -17.27
C CYS A 862 16.81 -8.25 -15.99
N ARG A 863 16.89 -9.56 -15.76
CA ARG A 863 16.37 -10.24 -14.57
C ARG A 863 17.43 -11.10 -13.91
N TYR A 864 17.44 -11.12 -12.58
CA TYR A 864 18.29 -12.01 -11.81
C TYR A 864 17.75 -13.45 -11.82
N TRP A 865 18.67 -14.41 -11.81
CA TRP A 865 18.41 -15.83 -11.71
C TRP A 865 19.36 -16.46 -10.68
N HIS A 866 18.87 -17.42 -9.90
CA HIS A 866 19.56 -17.96 -8.73
C HIS A 866 19.74 -19.47 -8.82
N ARG A 867 20.94 -19.97 -8.50
CA ARG A 867 21.31 -21.38 -8.56
C ARG A 867 21.82 -21.89 -7.21
N SER A 868 21.05 -22.77 -6.59
CA SER A 868 21.30 -23.27 -5.23
C SER A 868 22.51 -24.21 -5.13
N LEU A 869 23.68 -23.69 -4.72
CA LEU A 869 24.88 -24.50 -4.48
C LEU A 869 24.81 -25.26 -3.15
N ASN A 870 24.17 -24.65 -2.14
CA ASN A 870 23.88 -25.23 -0.83
C ASN A 870 22.36 -25.24 -0.54
N PRO A 871 21.56 -26.11 -1.21
CA PRO A 871 20.09 -26.07 -1.10
C PRO A 871 19.57 -26.22 0.33
N ARG A 872 20.29 -26.95 1.18
CA ARG A 872 19.91 -27.14 2.58
C ARG A 872 19.89 -25.82 3.33
N LYS A 873 21.02 -25.08 3.32
CA LYS A 873 21.13 -23.78 3.99
C LYS A 873 20.12 -22.79 3.43
N LEU A 874 19.98 -22.70 2.10
CA LEU A 874 19.04 -21.78 1.44
C LEU A 874 17.58 -22.03 1.85
N ILE A 875 17.20 -23.28 2.11
CA ILE A 875 15.84 -23.63 2.59
C ILE A 875 15.70 -23.35 4.10
N GLU A 876 16.73 -23.65 4.90
CA GLU A 876 16.73 -23.35 6.35
C GLU A 876 16.59 -21.84 6.61
N ILE A 877 17.28 -20.99 5.84
CA ILE A 877 17.23 -19.53 5.94
C ILE A 877 16.09 -18.88 5.13
N LYS A 878 15.16 -19.69 4.56
CA LYS A 878 14.04 -19.27 3.69
C LYS A 878 14.37 -18.61 2.35
N PHE A 879 15.63 -18.38 1.98
CA PHE A 879 16.05 -17.91 0.65
C PHE A 879 15.53 -18.79 -0.52
N SER A 880 15.13 -20.03 -0.25
CA SER A 880 14.44 -20.89 -1.21
C SER A 880 13.38 -21.75 -0.53
N HIS A 881 12.37 -22.21 -1.28
CA HIS A 881 11.27 -23.01 -0.74
C HIS A 881 11.23 -24.42 -1.35
N LEU A 882 10.76 -25.38 -0.56
CA LEU A 882 10.43 -26.71 -1.07
C LEU A 882 9.11 -26.64 -1.85
N SER A 883 9.16 -26.94 -3.14
CA SER A 883 7.96 -27.06 -3.98
C SER A 883 7.12 -28.29 -3.59
N ARG A 884 5.82 -28.24 -3.89
CA ARG A 884 4.90 -29.36 -3.61
C ARG A 884 5.45 -30.65 -4.23
N ASN A 885 5.49 -31.72 -3.43
CA ASN A 885 6.03 -33.05 -3.77
C ASN A 885 7.57 -33.16 -3.87
N MET A 886 8.34 -32.18 -3.36
CA MET A 886 9.79 -32.28 -3.16
C MET A 886 10.16 -32.48 -1.68
N THR A 887 11.15 -33.33 -1.41
CA THR A 887 11.77 -33.51 -0.08
C THR A 887 13.18 -32.91 -0.08
N MET A 888 13.71 -32.56 1.10
CA MET A 888 15.07 -32.01 1.22
C MET A 888 16.13 -32.87 0.51
N GLN A 889 16.10 -34.19 0.72
CA GLN A 889 16.99 -35.14 0.02
C GLN A 889 16.82 -35.12 -1.50
N ARG A 890 15.57 -35.02 -2.01
CA ARG A 890 15.28 -34.95 -3.45
C ARG A 890 15.79 -33.64 -4.06
N THR A 891 15.69 -32.53 -3.32
CA THR A 891 16.21 -31.21 -3.73
C THR A 891 17.75 -31.19 -3.72
N MET A 892 18.39 -31.74 -2.69
CA MET A 892 19.85 -31.91 -2.66
C MET A 892 20.35 -32.80 -3.80
N LYS A 893 19.63 -33.88 -4.14
CA LYS A 893 19.95 -34.73 -5.30
C LYS A 893 19.74 -34.01 -6.64
N LEU A 894 18.68 -33.22 -6.79
CA LEU A 894 18.38 -32.44 -8.00
C LEU A 894 19.49 -31.44 -8.34
N TYR A 895 20.02 -30.75 -7.32
CA TYR A 895 21.02 -29.71 -7.48
C TYR A 895 22.47 -30.17 -7.30
N ARG A 896 22.72 -31.47 -7.05
CA ARG A 896 24.08 -32.04 -6.93
C ARG A 896 24.91 -31.71 -8.18
N LEU A 897 26.10 -31.18 -7.94
CA LEU A 897 27.16 -30.95 -8.92
C LEU A 897 28.27 -32.00 -8.74
N PRO A 898 29.11 -32.23 -9.77
CA PRO A 898 30.37 -32.96 -9.66
C PRO A 898 31.32 -32.40 -8.59
N GLU A 899 32.41 -33.12 -8.36
CA GLU A 899 33.44 -32.80 -7.36
C GLU A 899 34.67 -32.09 -7.96
N ALA A 900 34.90 -32.23 -9.27
CA ALA A 900 35.93 -31.52 -10.03
C ALA A 900 35.37 -30.98 -11.36
N PRO A 901 35.91 -29.87 -11.91
CA PRO A 901 35.61 -29.39 -13.25
C PRO A 901 35.90 -30.42 -14.36
N LYS A 902 35.23 -30.29 -15.49
CA LYS A 902 35.34 -31.17 -16.66
C LYS A 902 36.30 -30.63 -17.74
N THR A 903 36.42 -29.30 -17.87
CA THR A 903 37.14 -28.64 -18.97
C THR A 903 38.66 -28.77 -18.78
N PRO A 904 39.41 -29.39 -19.71
CA PRO A 904 40.88 -29.45 -19.67
C PRO A 904 41.50 -28.04 -19.72
N GLY A 905 42.69 -27.87 -19.13
CA GLY A 905 43.41 -26.59 -19.18
C GLY A 905 42.79 -25.46 -18.34
N LEU A 906 41.71 -25.71 -17.59
CA LEU A 906 41.06 -24.71 -16.75
C LEU A 906 41.92 -24.34 -15.52
N ARG A 907 42.41 -23.10 -15.47
CA ARG A 907 43.28 -22.58 -14.40
C ARG A 907 42.92 -21.15 -13.98
N PRO A 908 43.35 -20.66 -12.80
CA PRO A 908 43.22 -19.25 -12.46
C PRO A 908 43.93 -18.31 -13.45
N MET A 909 43.37 -17.12 -13.64
CA MET A 909 44.01 -16.03 -14.37
C MET A 909 45.21 -15.45 -13.59
N THR A 910 46.24 -15.01 -14.30
CA THR A 910 47.43 -14.33 -13.76
C THR A 910 47.66 -12.98 -14.47
N LYS A 911 48.52 -12.12 -13.92
CA LYS A 911 48.87 -10.83 -14.56
C LYS A 911 49.51 -11.00 -15.96
N LYS A 912 50.09 -12.16 -16.28
CA LYS A 912 50.66 -12.44 -17.62
C LYS A 912 49.58 -12.63 -18.69
N ASP A 913 48.37 -13.00 -18.28
CA ASP A 913 47.27 -13.33 -19.19
C ASP A 913 46.45 -12.10 -19.62
N VAL A 914 46.67 -10.95 -18.97
CA VAL A 914 45.90 -9.71 -19.17
C VAL A 914 45.76 -9.31 -20.66
N PRO A 915 46.82 -9.28 -21.49
CA PRO A 915 46.66 -8.90 -22.91
C PRO A 915 45.82 -9.89 -23.72
N ALA A 916 45.88 -11.19 -23.38
CA ALA A 916 45.08 -12.22 -24.04
C ALA A 916 43.60 -12.14 -23.64
N VAL A 917 43.33 -11.89 -22.34
CA VAL A 917 41.98 -11.70 -21.80
C VAL A 917 41.36 -10.40 -22.29
N HIS A 918 42.13 -9.30 -22.33
CA HIS A 918 41.73 -8.01 -22.91
C HIS A 918 41.29 -8.17 -24.36
N ARG A 919 42.11 -8.81 -25.20
CA ARG A 919 41.75 -9.07 -26.60
C ARG A 919 40.48 -9.92 -26.73
N LEU A 920 40.39 -11.05 -26.02
CA LEU A 920 39.21 -11.93 -26.07
C LEU A 920 37.93 -11.23 -25.59
N LEU A 921 38.01 -10.45 -24.51
CA LEU A 921 36.87 -9.71 -23.98
C LEU A 921 36.48 -8.53 -24.88
N GLY A 922 37.44 -7.82 -25.47
CA GLY A 922 37.18 -6.74 -26.44
C GLY A 922 36.51 -7.25 -27.73
N GLU A 923 36.97 -8.39 -28.24
CA GLU A 923 36.34 -9.11 -29.36
C GLU A 923 34.92 -9.58 -28.99
N TYR A 924 34.74 -10.19 -27.81
CA TYR A 924 33.43 -10.67 -27.36
C TYR A 924 32.43 -9.52 -27.13
N LEU A 925 32.85 -8.44 -26.47
CA LEU A 925 31.98 -7.29 -26.17
C LEU A 925 31.65 -6.43 -27.40
N SER A 926 32.27 -6.66 -28.57
CA SER A 926 31.90 -5.96 -29.80
C SER A 926 30.58 -6.40 -30.41
N GLN A 927 30.00 -7.54 -29.99
CA GLN A 927 28.72 -8.05 -30.52
C GLN A 927 27.46 -7.47 -29.83
N PHE A 928 27.65 -6.72 -28.73
CA PHE A 928 26.57 -6.15 -27.92
C PHE A 928 26.41 -4.64 -28.17
N HIS A 929 25.18 -4.14 -28.01
CA HIS A 929 24.84 -2.75 -28.31
C HIS A 929 25.04 -1.80 -27.11
N LEU A 930 25.21 -2.34 -25.90
CA LEU A 930 25.57 -1.58 -24.70
C LEU A 930 26.62 -2.38 -23.91
N ALA A 931 27.90 -2.01 -24.01
CA ALA A 931 29.01 -2.73 -23.37
C ALA A 931 30.21 -1.80 -23.09
N PRO A 932 31.03 -2.08 -22.06
CA PRO A 932 32.24 -1.31 -21.81
C PRO A 932 33.33 -1.63 -22.85
N VAL A 933 34.26 -0.69 -23.01
CA VAL A 933 35.46 -0.81 -23.85
C VAL A 933 36.67 -0.68 -22.92
N LEU A 934 36.99 -1.78 -22.23
CA LEU A 934 38.02 -1.84 -21.20
C LEU A 934 39.43 -1.88 -21.81
N ASN A 935 40.37 -1.17 -21.20
CA ASN A 935 41.80 -1.25 -21.45
C ASN A 935 42.50 -2.31 -20.57
N GLU A 936 43.81 -2.52 -20.75
CA GLU A 936 44.56 -3.56 -20.03
C GLU A 936 44.68 -3.33 -18.51
N ASP A 937 44.78 -2.08 -18.05
CA ASP A 937 44.79 -1.78 -16.61
C ASP A 937 43.40 -1.97 -15.98
N GLU A 938 42.32 -1.66 -16.69
CA GLU A 938 40.95 -1.95 -16.27
C GLU A 938 40.69 -3.46 -16.23
N VAL A 939 41.12 -4.21 -17.24
CA VAL A 939 41.07 -5.69 -17.27
C VAL A 939 41.92 -6.28 -16.13
N ALA A 940 43.10 -5.73 -15.85
CA ALA A 940 43.91 -6.16 -14.71
C ALA A 940 43.20 -5.91 -13.36
N HIS A 941 42.60 -4.74 -13.18
CA HIS A 941 41.88 -4.36 -11.96
C HIS A 941 40.61 -5.20 -11.73
N PHE A 942 39.78 -5.36 -12.76
CA PHE A 942 38.48 -6.02 -12.65
C PHE A 942 38.51 -7.55 -12.79
N LEU A 943 39.55 -8.16 -13.39
CA LEU A 943 39.57 -9.61 -13.67
C LEU A 943 40.74 -10.41 -13.08
N ILE A 944 41.82 -9.80 -12.58
CA ILE A 944 42.84 -10.57 -11.85
C ILE A 944 42.20 -11.11 -10.55
N PRO A 945 42.28 -12.43 -10.26
CA PRO A 945 41.62 -13.02 -9.10
C PRO A 945 42.11 -12.43 -7.77
N GLN A 946 41.17 -12.02 -6.94
CA GLN A 946 41.40 -11.49 -5.58
C GLN A 946 40.54 -12.25 -4.59
N GLU A 947 41.11 -12.65 -3.45
CA GLU A 947 40.40 -13.53 -2.51
C GLU A 947 39.18 -12.84 -1.89
N ASN A 948 38.04 -13.53 -1.90
CA ASN A 948 36.72 -13.01 -1.49
C ASN A 948 36.26 -11.72 -2.21
N ILE A 949 36.85 -11.36 -3.35
CA ILE A 949 36.39 -10.25 -4.21
C ILE A 949 36.02 -10.81 -5.59
N ILE A 950 36.98 -11.14 -6.46
CA ILE A 950 36.75 -11.61 -7.84
C ILE A 950 37.46 -12.94 -8.10
N HIS A 951 36.79 -13.85 -8.82
CA HIS A 951 37.34 -15.14 -9.22
C HIS A 951 37.23 -15.29 -10.75
N THR A 952 38.38 -15.42 -11.41
CA THR A 952 38.48 -15.56 -12.88
C THR A 952 39.35 -16.77 -13.24
N TYR A 953 38.84 -17.61 -14.14
CA TYR A 953 39.49 -18.82 -14.60
C TYR A 953 39.54 -18.84 -16.14
N LEU A 954 40.67 -19.26 -16.68
CA LEU A 954 41.00 -19.32 -18.10
C LEU A 954 41.07 -20.77 -18.54
N VAL A 955 40.62 -21.06 -19.76
CA VAL A 955 40.90 -22.32 -20.46
C VAL A 955 42.12 -22.10 -21.34
N GLU A 956 43.18 -22.87 -21.11
CA GLU A 956 44.41 -22.85 -21.92
C GLU A 956 44.51 -24.12 -22.78
N THR A 957 44.53 -23.94 -24.10
CA THR A 957 44.73 -25.01 -25.09
C THR A 957 45.97 -24.66 -25.93
N ASP A 958 46.90 -25.60 -26.09
CA ASP A 958 48.14 -25.46 -26.87
C ASP A 958 48.95 -24.17 -26.57
N GLY A 959 49.01 -23.78 -25.28
CA GLY A 959 49.72 -22.59 -24.82
C GLY A 959 49.00 -21.26 -25.09
N LYS A 960 47.70 -21.30 -25.43
CA LYS A 960 46.87 -20.13 -25.71
C LYS A 960 45.61 -20.12 -24.85
N VAL A 961 45.27 -18.95 -24.31
CA VAL A 961 43.96 -18.73 -23.69
C VAL A 961 42.89 -18.72 -24.79
N THR A 962 41.85 -19.54 -24.63
CA THR A 962 40.75 -19.69 -25.61
C THR A 962 39.41 -19.24 -25.05
N ASP A 963 39.13 -19.55 -23.79
CA ASP A 963 37.87 -19.28 -23.11
C ASP A 963 38.17 -18.74 -21.69
N PHE A 964 37.26 -17.98 -21.09
CA PHE A 964 37.34 -17.64 -19.67
C PHE A 964 35.99 -17.43 -19.00
N VAL A 965 35.96 -17.56 -17.68
CA VAL A 965 34.75 -17.43 -16.86
C VAL A 965 35.08 -16.66 -15.57
N SER A 966 34.22 -15.71 -15.18
CA SER A 966 34.46 -14.89 -13.99
C SER A 966 33.21 -14.61 -13.17
N PHE A 967 33.38 -14.57 -11.85
CA PHE A 967 32.32 -14.25 -10.89
C PHE A 967 32.87 -13.56 -9.65
N TYR A 968 32.16 -12.52 -9.17
CA TYR A 968 32.51 -11.81 -7.95
C TYR A 968 31.76 -12.34 -6.72
N THR A 969 32.28 -12.00 -5.55
CA THR A 969 31.76 -12.35 -4.23
C THR A 969 30.99 -11.16 -3.68
N LEU A 970 29.71 -11.35 -3.37
CA LEU A 970 28.95 -10.37 -2.58
C LEU A 970 28.19 -11.13 -1.50
N PRO A 971 28.69 -11.17 -0.25
CA PRO A 971 28.00 -11.85 0.83
C PRO A 971 26.75 -11.07 1.26
N SER A 972 25.89 -11.72 2.03
CA SER A 972 24.76 -11.06 2.69
C SER A 972 24.69 -11.43 4.16
N THR A 973 24.45 -10.45 5.02
CA THR A 973 24.14 -10.67 6.45
C THR A 973 22.73 -11.24 6.55
N ILE A 974 22.56 -12.28 7.38
CA ILE A 974 21.26 -12.93 7.64
C ILE A 974 20.73 -12.43 8.99
N MET A 975 19.59 -11.76 8.97
CA MET A 975 18.98 -11.21 10.18
C MET A 975 18.18 -12.27 10.96
N ASN A 976 18.21 -12.20 12.29
CA ASN A 976 17.32 -12.90 13.23
C ASN A 976 17.26 -14.45 13.10
N HIS A 977 18.26 -15.09 12.48
CA HIS A 977 18.35 -16.54 12.32
C HIS A 977 19.36 -17.18 13.30
N PRO A 978 19.02 -18.29 14.00
CA PRO A 978 19.76 -18.75 15.19
C PRO A 978 21.03 -19.59 14.93
N VAL A 979 21.41 -19.85 13.67
CA VAL A 979 22.58 -20.70 13.33
C VAL A 979 23.41 -20.10 12.19
N HIS A 980 22.78 -19.82 11.05
CA HIS A 980 23.42 -19.16 9.91
C HIS A 980 23.34 -17.64 10.06
N HIS A 981 24.48 -16.95 10.11
CA HIS A 981 24.57 -15.49 10.20
C HIS A 981 24.94 -14.78 8.88
N SER A 982 25.48 -15.52 7.91
CA SER A 982 25.87 -14.98 6.60
C SER A 982 25.54 -15.95 5.45
N LEU A 983 25.26 -15.39 4.28
CA LEU A 983 25.00 -16.08 3.02
C LEU A 983 26.12 -15.71 2.03
N LYS A 984 26.88 -16.68 1.52
CA LYS A 984 27.96 -16.39 0.55
C LYS A 984 27.45 -16.57 -0.88
N ALA A 985 27.15 -15.46 -1.55
CA ALA A 985 26.65 -15.46 -2.93
C ALA A 985 27.75 -15.10 -3.95
N ALA A 986 27.79 -15.86 -5.04
CA ALA A 986 28.61 -15.59 -6.22
C ALA A 986 27.75 -14.87 -7.26
N TYR A 987 28.30 -13.91 -7.98
CA TYR A 987 27.62 -13.18 -9.05
C TYR A 987 28.41 -13.30 -10.35
N SER A 988 27.79 -13.85 -11.39
CA SER A 988 28.37 -13.94 -12.73
C SER A 988 28.77 -12.56 -13.23
N TYR A 989 30.00 -12.44 -13.71
CA TYR A 989 30.55 -11.20 -14.27
C TYR A 989 30.73 -11.36 -15.79
N TYR A 990 31.96 -11.46 -16.29
CA TYR A 990 32.24 -11.70 -17.70
C TYR A 990 32.65 -13.15 -18.00
N ASN A 991 31.99 -13.75 -18.98
CA ASN A 991 32.24 -15.12 -19.43
C ASN A 991 32.38 -15.08 -20.96
N VAL A 992 33.53 -15.53 -21.48
CA VAL A 992 33.83 -15.52 -22.91
C VAL A 992 34.15 -16.94 -23.34
N HIS A 993 33.50 -17.41 -24.40
CA HIS A 993 33.71 -18.76 -24.90
C HIS A 993 33.92 -18.76 -26.42
N THR A 994 34.79 -19.63 -26.90
CA THR A 994 35.19 -19.77 -28.32
C THR A 994 35.37 -21.23 -28.72
N THR A 995 35.99 -22.06 -27.86
CA THR A 995 36.22 -23.49 -28.11
C THR A 995 35.41 -24.37 -27.17
N THR A 996 35.22 -23.92 -25.93
CA THR A 996 34.42 -24.62 -24.92
C THR A 996 32.95 -24.23 -25.09
N PRO A 997 31.99 -25.19 -25.05
CA PRO A 997 30.58 -24.85 -25.00
C PRO A 997 30.27 -24.08 -23.71
N LEU A 998 29.61 -22.91 -23.80
CA LEU A 998 29.28 -22.08 -22.62
C LEU A 998 28.56 -22.85 -21.52
N LEU A 999 27.76 -23.86 -21.89
CA LEU A 999 27.05 -24.74 -20.95
C LEU A 999 28.00 -25.57 -20.07
N ASP A 1000 29.09 -26.08 -20.64
CA ASP A 1000 30.14 -26.81 -19.91
C ASP A 1000 30.98 -25.84 -19.07
N LEU A 1001 31.40 -24.71 -19.66
CA LEU A 1001 32.19 -23.68 -18.98
C LEU A 1001 31.48 -23.11 -17.75
N MET A 1002 30.17 -22.82 -17.86
CA MET A 1002 29.35 -22.35 -16.73
C MET A 1002 28.99 -23.48 -15.75
N SER A 1003 28.93 -24.74 -16.19
CA SER A 1003 28.83 -25.88 -15.27
C SER A 1003 30.07 -25.97 -14.37
N ASP A 1004 31.26 -25.76 -14.94
CA ASP A 1004 32.52 -25.75 -14.21
C ASP A 1004 32.65 -24.54 -13.28
N ALA A 1005 32.14 -23.36 -13.65
CA ALA A 1005 32.03 -22.22 -12.75
C ALA A 1005 31.18 -22.51 -11.50
N LEU A 1006 30.06 -23.23 -11.66
CA LEU A 1006 29.23 -23.66 -10.52
C LEU A 1006 29.97 -24.66 -9.61
N ILE A 1007 30.80 -25.55 -10.17
CA ILE A 1007 31.63 -26.47 -9.40
C ILE A 1007 32.72 -25.70 -8.63
N LEU A 1008 33.41 -24.76 -9.29
CA LEU A 1008 34.42 -23.90 -8.68
C LEU A 1008 33.85 -23.04 -7.56
N ALA A 1009 32.70 -22.40 -7.76
CA ALA A 1009 32.00 -21.65 -6.72
C ALA A 1009 31.61 -22.56 -5.54
N LYS A 1010 31.04 -23.74 -5.80
CA LYS A 1010 30.72 -24.71 -4.73
C LYS A 1010 31.98 -25.14 -3.95
N SER A 1011 33.12 -25.33 -4.62
CA SER A 1011 34.39 -25.67 -3.97
C SER A 1011 34.94 -24.56 -3.05
N LYS A 1012 34.64 -23.28 -3.36
CA LYS A 1012 34.99 -22.11 -2.55
C LYS A 1012 33.93 -21.76 -1.47
N GLY A 1013 33.01 -22.68 -1.17
CA GLY A 1013 32.04 -22.55 -0.10
C GLY A 1013 30.93 -21.54 -0.37
N PHE A 1014 30.61 -21.26 -1.64
CA PHE A 1014 29.46 -20.42 -2.00
C PHE A 1014 28.14 -21.20 -1.83
N ASP A 1015 27.11 -20.52 -1.35
CA ASP A 1015 25.79 -21.08 -1.07
C ASP A 1015 24.82 -20.95 -2.25
N VAL A 1016 24.97 -19.87 -3.02
CA VAL A 1016 24.16 -19.57 -4.21
C VAL A 1016 25.04 -18.92 -5.29
N PHE A 1017 24.73 -19.20 -6.55
CA PHE A 1017 25.30 -18.53 -7.71
C PHE A 1017 24.21 -17.74 -8.44
N ASN A 1018 24.46 -16.46 -8.68
CA ASN A 1018 23.53 -15.50 -9.25
C ASN A 1018 24.01 -15.11 -10.66
N ALA A 1019 23.08 -14.93 -11.59
CA ALA A 1019 23.38 -14.43 -12.93
C ALA A 1019 22.24 -13.54 -13.43
N LEU A 1020 22.58 -12.50 -14.20
CA LEU A 1020 21.61 -11.73 -14.97
C LEU A 1020 21.38 -12.39 -16.34
N ASP A 1021 20.16 -12.29 -16.86
CA ASP A 1021 19.77 -12.81 -18.19
C ASP A 1021 20.25 -11.96 -19.38
N LEU A 1022 21.31 -11.16 -19.17
CA LEU A 1022 22.04 -10.37 -20.15
C LEU A 1022 23.00 -11.21 -21.01
N MET A 1023 23.54 -10.62 -22.07
CA MET A 1023 24.36 -11.33 -23.08
C MET A 1023 23.66 -12.63 -23.52
N GLU A 1024 24.40 -13.70 -23.82
CA GLU A 1024 23.81 -14.99 -24.17
C GLU A 1024 23.48 -15.90 -22.96
N ASN A 1025 23.48 -15.37 -21.73
CA ASN A 1025 23.36 -16.18 -20.50
C ASN A 1025 22.08 -17.05 -20.49
N LYS A 1026 20.99 -16.58 -21.10
CA LYS A 1026 19.74 -17.33 -21.32
C LYS A 1026 19.96 -18.73 -21.91
N THR A 1027 21.02 -18.94 -22.68
CA THR A 1027 21.35 -20.23 -23.29
C THR A 1027 21.70 -21.32 -22.27
N PHE A 1028 22.14 -20.99 -21.05
CA PHE A 1028 22.54 -21.96 -20.01
C PHE A 1028 21.65 -21.98 -18.76
N LEU A 1029 20.96 -20.88 -18.42
CA LEU A 1029 20.27 -20.71 -17.12
C LEU A 1029 19.35 -21.88 -16.76
N GLU A 1030 18.34 -22.18 -17.58
CA GLU A 1030 17.40 -23.28 -17.31
C GLU A 1030 18.09 -24.65 -17.32
N LYS A 1031 19.02 -24.87 -18.27
CA LYS A 1031 19.75 -26.14 -18.44
C LYS A 1031 20.62 -26.48 -17.23
N LEU A 1032 21.26 -25.47 -16.64
CA LEU A 1032 22.04 -25.60 -15.40
C LEU A 1032 21.18 -25.52 -14.13
N LYS A 1033 19.85 -25.41 -14.26
CA LYS A 1033 18.84 -25.38 -13.17
C LYS A 1033 18.89 -24.11 -12.32
N PHE A 1034 19.17 -22.96 -12.92
CA PHE A 1034 18.89 -21.68 -12.29
C PHE A 1034 17.36 -21.50 -12.17
N GLY A 1035 16.89 -20.98 -11.04
CA GLY A 1035 15.51 -20.51 -10.87
C GLY A 1035 15.39 -19.02 -11.20
N ILE A 1036 14.22 -18.60 -11.64
CA ILE A 1036 13.88 -17.19 -11.89
C ILE A 1036 13.88 -16.44 -10.56
N GLY A 1037 14.61 -15.33 -10.47
CA GLY A 1037 14.54 -14.37 -9.37
C GLY A 1037 13.41 -13.36 -9.55
N ASP A 1038 13.05 -12.70 -8.46
CA ASP A 1038 12.05 -11.63 -8.38
C ASP A 1038 12.58 -10.27 -8.89
N GLY A 1039 13.87 -9.99 -8.65
CA GLY A 1039 14.53 -8.75 -9.05
C GLY A 1039 14.72 -8.58 -10.56
N ASN A 1040 14.13 -7.51 -11.12
CA ASN A 1040 14.50 -6.98 -12.44
C ASN A 1040 15.48 -5.81 -12.26
N LEU A 1041 16.58 -5.81 -13.02
CA LEU A 1041 17.54 -4.71 -13.08
C LEU A 1041 17.32 -3.89 -14.35
N GLN A 1042 17.10 -2.59 -14.18
CA GLN A 1042 16.82 -1.64 -15.26
C GLN A 1042 18.08 -0.85 -15.59
N TYR A 1043 18.47 -0.78 -16.86
CA TYR A 1043 19.65 -0.04 -17.33
C TYR A 1043 19.26 1.32 -17.89
N TYR A 1044 20.04 2.34 -17.56
CA TYR A 1044 19.80 3.73 -17.97
C TYR A 1044 21.07 4.42 -18.45
N LEU A 1045 20.86 5.43 -19.29
CA LEU A 1045 21.89 6.39 -19.68
C LEU A 1045 21.41 7.80 -19.33
N TYR A 1046 22.34 8.64 -18.86
CA TYR A 1046 22.14 10.05 -18.56
C TYR A 1046 22.77 10.90 -19.67
N ASN A 1047 22.06 11.93 -20.10
CA ASN A 1047 22.36 12.79 -21.25
C ASN A 1047 22.63 12.04 -22.57
N TRP A 1048 22.07 10.85 -22.73
CA TRP A 1048 22.13 10.08 -23.96
C TRP A 1048 20.79 9.38 -24.20
N LYS A 1049 20.32 9.43 -25.45
CA LYS A 1049 19.16 8.66 -25.91
C LYS A 1049 19.63 7.56 -26.84
N CYS A 1050 18.92 6.45 -26.85
CA CYS A 1050 19.05 5.39 -27.85
C CYS A 1050 17.74 4.60 -27.96
N PRO A 1051 17.55 3.78 -29.01
CA PRO A 1051 16.49 2.79 -29.04
C PRO A 1051 16.64 1.81 -27.86
N SER A 1052 15.53 1.28 -27.35
CA SER A 1052 15.56 0.23 -26.33
C SER A 1052 16.01 -1.11 -26.93
N MET A 1053 16.75 -1.90 -26.16
CA MET A 1053 17.33 -3.18 -26.58
C MET A 1053 16.95 -4.33 -25.63
N GLY A 1054 16.93 -5.56 -26.15
CA GLY A 1054 16.75 -6.75 -25.32
C GLY A 1054 17.99 -7.03 -24.47
N SER A 1055 17.84 -7.85 -23.41
CA SER A 1055 18.94 -8.16 -22.49
C SER A 1055 20.11 -8.85 -23.20
N GLU A 1056 19.83 -9.61 -24.26
CA GLU A 1056 20.82 -10.26 -25.12
C GLU A 1056 21.69 -9.29 -25.95
N LYS A 1057 21.38 -7.98 -25.89
CA LYS A 1057 22.17 -6.89 -26.47
C LYS A 1057 22.85 -6.00 -25.42
N VAL A 1058 22.68 -6.30 -24.14
CA VAL A 1058 23.41 -5.67 -23.02
C VAL A 1058 24.59 -6.56 -22.64
N GLY A 1059 25.80 -6.01 -22.73
CA GLY A 1059 27.07 -6.56 -22.24
C GLY A 1059 27.70 -5.71 -21.13
N LEU A 1060 26.95 -4.80 -20.53
CA LEU A 1060 27.38 -3.96 -19.41
C LEU A 1060 26.98 -4.61 -18.08
N VAL A 1061 27.94 -4.78 -17.16
CA VAL A 1061 27.71 -5.35 -15.82
C VAL A 1061 28.28 -4.41 -14.76
N LEU A 1062 27.40 -3.76 -14.00
CA LEU A 1062 27.79 -2.87 -12.88
C LEU A 1062 27.86 -3.68 -11.56
N GLN A 1063 28.67 -3.22 -10.60
CA GLN A 1063 29.10 -3.97 -9.40
C GLN A 1063 28.50 -3.43 -8.09
#